data_AF-A0A971A6F2-F1
#
_entry.id   AF-A0A971A6F2-F1
#
_cell.length_a   1.000
_cell.length_b   1.000
_cell.length_c   1.000
_cell.angle_alpha   90.00
_cell.angle_beta   90.00
_cell.angle_gamma   90.00
#
_symmetry.space_group_name_H-M   'P 1'
#
loop_
_entity.id
_entity.type
_entity.pdbx_description
1 polymer ?
#
loop_
_entity_poly.entity_id
_entity_poly.type
_entity_poly.pdbx_seq_one_letter_code
_entity_poly.pdbx_strand_id
1 'polypeptide(L)'
;MRATTFLVVLVTATCLWADPPGILLDTDFRSDVDDVGTLALLNALADNGECALLGVVASQTGPHVVGAINAVNTWYGRGDVPIGLSGVDDQRFEDFYAPVIGKPENYRSTQSNAAAPDSTILYRRLLHAADDRSVIVVVTGGQTCIHRLLLSSADLEGDESIGRTGRELIEAKVRKLVIMGGHFVDPNHREHNIALDVQAAQAVAESWPTPIVYSGFEIGRPVMTGGALTDPQKNPVAKAYELFPAGGVGTIASSSSYDQTALYYAVRGTQANGRTLWQLSEPGWVSFSDARTRFARNAWGRHRHLIRHAGDEEVAAVIEALMIQPPKRPRGPASAVRPPASSDYIITAYGAIPDDDTNDTDAIQAALDAAAGAGGGAVRIPRGRFVSGTIHLRSDVRLLFDEGAVLEGSADWRHYGSGRWHDALIVGENLRNVRLEGPGVIDGVACHNPKGEEGFRGPHAIRLNDCRDIAIRGLTITRAANYAILCLNCTGAELADLTIRGGHDGLHAQACADFRMRDCDVRTGDDCFAGCDNTDFEIVNGKINSSCNGFRLGCVNLAVRDCTFWGPGEYAHLISARRGTPRTNMLSAFVHFAPADRRPRLPSDNWSIENCRMDNIEVVYAYDFERGGWQTGQPAGRIRLRNVRAEKVARPLRVVGDADRQFELTLEKVSIAMCEDRADQEVLNLTRFGALRLRNVTLRNSGVRPVLRATDGNLVQLAGVTVLPENDEPYAFDEIDAIRTNETDRIQPQQ
;
A
#
# COMPACT_ATOMS: atom_id res chain seq x y z
N MET A 1 -53.34 -18.41 43.57
CA MET A 1 -52.74 -17.10 43.21
C MET A 1 -51.32 -17.35 42.72
N ARG A 2 -51.10 -17.29 41.42
CA ARG A 2 -49.76 -17.42 40.80
C ARG A 2 -49.29 -16.02 40.45
N ALA A 3 -48.12 -15.63 40.95
CA ALA A 3 -47.49 -14.35 40.68
C ALA A 3 -46.79 -14.40 39.33
N THR A 4 -47.17 -13.51 38.42
CA THR A 4 -46.56 -13.32 37.10
C THR A 4 -45.60 -12.14 37.22
N THR A 5 -44.29 -12.39 37.16
CA THR A 5 -43.26 -11.35 37.09
C THR A 5 -43.13 -10.88 35.65
N PHE A 6 -43.48 -9.61 35.40
CA PHE A 6 -43.25 -8.93 34.13
C PHE A 6 -41.76 -8.56 34.02
N LEU A 7 -41.05 -9.16 33.05
CA LEU A 7 -39.72 -8.74 32.65
C LEU A 7 -39.86 -7.58 31.64
N VAL A 8 -39.51 -6.37 32.05
CA VAL A 8 -39.36 -5.22 31.15
C VAL A 8 -38.06 -5.42 30.36
N VAL A 9 -38.17 -5.81 29.10
CA VAL A 9 -37.05 -5.79 28.15
C VAL A 9 -36.93 -4.36 27.63
N LEU A 10 -35.95 -3.62 28.15
CA LEU A 10 -35.46 -2.40 27.49
C LEU A 10 -34.75 -2.84 26.20
N VAL A 11 -35.39 -2.67 25.05
CA VAL A 11 -34.72 -2.76 23.75
C VAL A 11 -33.95 -1.47 23.56
N THR A 12 -32.68 -1.45 23.97
CA THR A 12 -31.73 -0.45 23.45
C THR A 12 -31.45 -0.84 22.00
N ALA A 13 -32.00 -0.08 21.05
CA ALA A 13 -31.61 -0.17 19.65
C ALA A 13 -30.14 0.24 19.52
N THR A 14 -29.24 -0.73 19.60
CA THR A 14 -27.86 -0.56 19.15
C THR A 14 -27.91 -0.46 17.63
N CYS A 15 -27.78 0.77 17.11
CA CYS A 15 -27.42 0.99 15.71
C CYS A 15 -26.12 0.24 15.42
N LEU A 16 -26.22 -0.92 14.79
CA LEU A 16 -25.11 -1.54 14.08
C LEU A 16 -24.66 -0.51 13.04
N TRP A 17 -23.49 0.11 13.24
CA TRP A 17 -22.89 0.95 12.22
C TRP A 17 -22.58 0.05 11.03
N ALA A 18 -23.29 0.24 9.92
CA ALA A 18 -22.91 -0.37 8.66
C ALA A 18 -21.56 0.24 8.24
N ASP A 19 -20.66 -0.57 7.67
CA ASP A 19 -19.40 -0.03 7.16
C ASP A 19 -19.66 1.13 6.19
N PRO A 20 -18.81 2.17 6.22
CA PRO A 20 -18.96 3.32 5.32
C PRO A 20 -19.00 2.85 3.86
N PRO A 21 -19.96 3.30 3.05
CA PRO A 21 -20.07 2.84 1.68
C PRO A 21 -18.86 3.27 0.85
N GLY A 22 -18.45 2.40 -0.08
CA GLY A 22 -17.54 2.78 -1.14
C GLY A 22 -18.24 3.68 -2.16
N ILE A 23 -17.63 4.79 -2.55
CA ILE A 23 -18.15 5.72 -3.55
C ILE A 23 -17.32 5.60 -4.82
N LEU A 24 -18.00 5.32 -5.92
CA LEU A 24 -17.49 5.55 -7.27
C LEU A 24 -18.20 6.79 -7.81
N LEU A 25 -17.42 7.82 -8.12
CA LEU A 25 -17.92 9.07 -8.68
C LEU A 25 -17.73 9.06 -10.19
N ASP A 26 -18.82 9.10 -10.95
CA ASP A 26 -18.85 9.45 -12.37
C ASP A 26 -19.13 10.93 -12.52
N THR A 27 -18.23 11.69 -13.11
CA THR A 27 -18.28 13.16 -13.15
C THR A 27 -17.92 13.64 -14.55
N ASP A 28 -18.49 14.74 -14.99
CA ASP A 28 -18.10 15.39 -16.23
C ASP A 28 -17.00 16.46 -16.05
N PHE A 29 -16.60 16.74 -14.81
CA PHE A 29 -15.41 17.49 -14.36
C PHE A 29 -14.83 18.48 -15.38
N ARG A 30 -15.65 19.43 -15.86
CA ARG A 30 -15.19 20.37 -16.90
C ARG A 30 -16.01 21.64 -17.04
N SER A 31 -17.32 21.53 -17.21
CA SER A 31 -18.19 22.60 -17.71
C SER A 31 -18.65 23.55 -16.61
N ASP A 32 -19.00 23.02 -15.44
CA ASP A 32 -19.35 23.77 -14.23
C ASP A 32 -18.38 23.39 -13.09
N VAL A 33 -18.30 24.23 -12.07
CA VAL A 33 -17.36 24.08 -10.95
C VAL A 33 -17.94 23.22 -9.81
N ASP A 34 -19.22 22.89 -9.90
CA ASP A 34 -19.91 21.97 -9.01
C ASP A 34 -19.29 20.56 -8.96
N ASP A 35 -18.72 20.05 -10.04
CA ASP A 35 -17.91 18.82 -10.05
C ASP A 35 -16.70 18.92 -9.09
N VAL A 36 -16.01 20.07 -9.11
CA VAL A 36 -14.86 20.34 -8.23
C VAL A 36 -15.32 20.45 -6.79
N GLY A 37 -16.45 21.13 -6.55
CA GLY A 37 -17.09 21.20 -5.24
C GLY A 37 -17.56 19.83 -4.73
N THR A 38 -18.00 18.96 -5.63
CA THR A 38 -18.41 17.58 -5.33
C THR A 38 -17.23 16.72 -4.93
N LEU A 39 -16.09 16.86 -5.61
CA LEU A 39 -14.88 16.14 -5.23
C LEU A 39 -14.31 16.66 -3.90
N ALA A 40 -14.43 17.96 -3.61
CA ALA A 40 -14.11 18.53 -2.30
C ALA A 40 -15.02 17.97 -1.19
N LEU A 41 -16.34 17.94 -1.43
CA LEU A 41 -17.33 17.36 -0.54
C LEU A 41 -17.06 15.87 -0.28
N LEU A 42 -16.75 15.10 -1.32
CA LEU A 42 -16.44 13.66 -1.21
C LEU A 42 -15.19 13.42 -0.37
N ASN A 43 -14.13 14.16 -0.62
CA ASN A 43 -12.90 14.05 0.16
C ASN A 43 -13.11 14.47 1.62
N ALA A 44 -13.92 15.49 1.90
CA ALA A 44 -14.26 15.88 3.26
C ALA A 44 -15.08 14.81 4.00
N LEU A 45 -16.05 14.18 3.32
CA LEU A 45 -16.83 13.05 3.86
C LEU A 45 -15.93 11.83 4.10
N ALA A 46 -14.97 11.56 3.20
CA ALA A 46 -13.98 10.50 3.38
C ALA A 46 -13.01 10.80 4.55
N ASP A 47 -12.58 12.05 4.70
CA ASP A 47 -11.80 12.51 5.87
C ASP A 47 -12.57 12.33 7.18
N ASN A 48 -13.90 12.38 7.12
CA ASN A 48 -14.79 12.16 8.26
C ASN A 48 -15.10 10.68 8.50
N GLY A 49 -14.58 9.77 7.67
CA GLY A 49 -14.81 8.34 7.79
C GLY A 49 -16.23 7.91 7.41
N GLU A 50 -16.96 8.74 6.67
CA GLU A 50 -18.37 8.50 6.32
C GLU A 50 -18.53 7.74 5.01
N CYS A 51 -17.47 7.67 4.21
CA CYS A 51 -17.38 6.89 2.99
C CYS A 51 -15.93 6.62 2.57
N ALA A 52 -15.71 5.67 1.67
CA ALA A 52 -14.42 5.46 1.02
C ALA A 52 -14.49 5.88 -0.45
N LEU A 53 -13.64 6.82 -0.89
CA LEU A 53 -13.52 7.16 -2.31
C LEU A 53 -12.72 6.05 -3.02
N LEU A 54 -13.41 5.21 -3.80
CA LEU A 54 -12.81 4.04 -4.47
C LEU A 54 -12.14 4.39 -5.79
N GLY A 55 -12.68 5.37 -6.50
CA GLY A 55 -12.21 5.79 -7.82
C GLY A 55 -13.10 6.89 -8.39
N VAL A 56 -12.55 7.61 -9.37
CA VAL A 56 -13.28 8.66 -10.12
C VAL A 56 -13.27 8.29 -11.60
N VAL A 57 -14.43 8.39 -12.25
CA VAL A 57 -14.58 8.23 -13.68
C VAL A 57 -14.96 9.58 -14.27
N ALA A 58 -14.23 10.00 -15.30
CA ALA A 58 -14.52 11.20 -16.06
C ALA A 58 -15.30 10.84 -17.33
N SER A 59 -16.60 11.15 -17.34
CA SER A 59 -17.54 10.92 -18.45
C SER A 59 -17.31 11.83 -19.64
N GLN A 60 -16.92 13.09 -19.39
CA GLN A 60 -16.45 14.03 -20.38
C GLN A 60 -14.93 14.10 -20.36
N THR A 61 -14.33 14.37 -21.52
CA THR A 61 -12.88 14.44 -21.64
C THR A 61 -12.39 15.76 -22.19
N GLY A 62 -11.15 16.06 -21.83
CA GLY A 62 -10.39 17.24 -22.20
C GLY A 62 -8.95 17.04 -21.71
N PRO A 63 -7.95 17.72 -22.29
CA PRO A 63 -6.53 17.35 -22.16
C PRO A 63 -5.98 17.36 -20.72
N HIS A 64 -6.67 18.00 -19.78
CA HIS A 64 -6.22 18.19 -18.40
C HIS A 64 -7.17 17.62 -17.33
N VAL A 65 -8.27 16.97 -17.73
CA VAL A 65 -9.34 16.53 -16.80
C VAL A 65 -8.82 15.56 -15.74
N VAL A 66 -8.06 14.52 -16.12
CA VAL A 66 -7.50 13.56 -15.14
C VAL A 66 -6.52 14.25 -14.20
N GLY A 67 -5.67 15.14 -14.73
CA GLY A 67 -4.75 15.91 -13.90
C GLY A 67 -5.47 16.82 -12.92
N ALA A 68 -6.61 17.40 -13.32
CA ALA A 68 -7.40 18.29 -12.49
C ALA A 68 -8.13 17.55 -11.36
N ILE A 69 -8.75 16.41 -11.67
CA ILE A 69 -9.32 15.50 -10.66
C ILE A 69 -8.24 15.06 -9.68
N ASN A 70 -7.06 14.66 -10.19
CA ASN A 70 -5.95 14.22 -9.36
C ASN A 70 -5.38 15.32 -8.49
N ALA A 71 -5.30 16.57 -8.98
CA ALA A 71 -4.87 17.72 -8.19
C ALA A 71 -5.76 17.94 -6.97
N VAL A 72 -7.08 17.86 -7.14
CA VAL A 72 -8.03 17.98 -6.01
C VAL A 72 -7.83 16.82 -5.03
N ASN A 73 -7.79 15.56 -5.50
CA ASN A 73 -7.58 14.41 -4.61
C ASN A 73 -6.21 14.49 -3.88
N THR A 74 -5.15 14.92 -4.57
CA THR A 74 -3.81 15.10 -4.01
C THR A 74 -3.80 16.16 -2.91
N TRP A 75 -4.55 17.26 -3.07
CA TRP A 75 -4.72 18.27 -2.03
C TRP A 75 -5.31 17.69 -0.73
N TYR A 76 -6.20 16.70 -0.86
CA TYR A 76 -6.77 15.94 0.27
C TYR A 76 -5.96 14.69 0.66
N GLY A 77 -4.75 14.50 0.11
CA GLY A 77 -3.88 13.37 0.44
C GLY A 77 -4.25 12.03 -0.19
N ARG A 78 -5.09 12.03 -1.24
CA ARG A 78 -5.61 10.85 -1.96
C ARG A 78 -5.20 10.82 -3.43
N GLY A 79 -4.00 11.30 -3.75
CA GLY A 79 -3.48 11.40 -5.13
C GLY A 79 -3.28 10.05 -5.84
N ASP A 80 -3.39 8.94 -5.12
CA ASP A 80 -3.32 7.56 -5.58
C ASP A 80 -4.69 6.97 -5.96
N VAL A 81 -5.81 7.65 -5.65
CA VAL A 81 -7.15 7.21 -6.07
C VAL A 81 -7.18 7.08 -7.60
N PRO A 82 -7.56 5.91 -8.14
CA PRO A 82 -7.51 5.67 -9.58
C PRO A 82 -8.56 6.49 -10.32
N ILE A 83 -8.17 7.05 -11.46
CA ILE A 83 -9.03 7.88 -12.31
C ILE A 83 -9.15 7.24 -13.69
N GLY A 84 -10.38 6.98 -14.12
CA GLY A 84 -10.71 6.38 -15.41
C GLY A 84 -11.29 7.42 -16.35
N LEU A 85 -10.99 7.31 -17.64
CA LEU A 85 -11.38 8.29 -18.63
C LEU A 85 -12.31 7.68 -19.67
N SER A 86 -13.37 8.40 -20.03
CA SER A 86 -14.23 8.03 -21.15
C SER A 86 -13.44 8.08 -22.47
N GLY A 87 -13.64 7.11 -23.37
CA GLY A 87 -13.05 7.20 -24.72
C GLY A 87 -13.68 8.26 -25.65
N VAL A 88 -14.63 9.08 -25.17
CA VAL A 88 -15.32 10.08 -25.98
C VAL A 88 -14.77 11.48 -25.68
N ASP A 89 -14.15 12.09 -26.69
CA ASP A 89 -13.78 13.52 -26.66
C ASP A 89 -15.02 14.39 -26.89
N ASP A 90 -15.47 15.07 -25.85
CA ASP A 90 -16.61 15.97 -25.90
C ASP A 90 -16.14 17.42 -26.04
N GLN A 91 -15.85 17.85 -27.26
CA GLN A 91 -15.33 19.20 -27.50
C GLN A 91 -16.38 20.33 -27.36
N ARG A 92 -17.59 20.04 -26.85
CA ARG A 92 -18.70 21.01 -26.81
C ARG A 92 -18.59 22.06 -25.71
N PHE A 93 -17.65 21.91 -24.77
CA PHE A 93 -17.59 22.74 -23.56
C PHE A 93 -16.28 23.52 -23.42
N GLU A 94 -16.41 24.75 -22.91
CA GLU A 94 -15.28 25.54 -22.41
C GLU A 94 -14.80 24.96 -21.07
N ASP A 95 -13.49 24.87 -20.92
CA ASP A 95 -12.85 24.33 -19.74
C ASP A 95 -12.18 25.46 -18.96
N PHE A 96 -12.86 25.94 -17.92
CA PHE A 96 -12.47 27.16 -17.21
C PHE A 96 -11.29 26.94 -16.26
N TYR A 97 -11.16 25.73 -15.70
CA TYR A 97 -10.24 25.49 -14.59
C TYR A 97 -9.28 24.32 -14.81
N ALA A 98 -9.63 23.25 -15.53
CA ALA A 98 -8.76 22.07 -15.63
C ALA A 98 -7.40 22.37 -16.30
N PRO A 99 -7.28 23.24 -17.33
CA PRO A 99 -6.00 23.64 -17.90
C PRO A 99 -5.07 24.37 -16.93
N VAL A 100 -5.61 24.89 -15.82
CA VAL A 100 -4.82 25.53 -14.77
C VAL A 100 -4.57 24.54 -13.64
N ILE A 101 -5.62 23.96 -13.04
CA ILE A 101 -5.45 23.14 -11.84
C ILE A 101 -4.85 21.76 -12.16
N GLY A 102 -5.07 21.23 -13.36
CA GLY A 102 -4.58 19.92 -13.79
C GLY A 102 -3.12 19.88 -14.22
N LYS A 103 -2.41 21.00 -14.17
CA LYS A 103 -0.98 21.09 -14.45
C LYS A 103 -0.17 20.68 -13.22
N PRO A 104 0.72 19.67 -13.32
CA PRO A 104 1.52 19.18 -12.19
C PRO A 104 2.30 20.27 -11.44
N GLU A 105 2.81 21.28 -12.15
CA GLU A 105 3.54 22.41 -11.59
C GLU A 105 2.70 23.29 -10.65
N ASN A 106 1.37 23.29 -10.80
CA ASN A 106 0.48 24.14 -10.01
C ASN A 106 0.01 23.44 -8.73
N TYR A 107 -0.34 22.14 -8.79
CA TYR A 107 -0.94 21.41 -7.66
C TYR A 107 -0.46 19.96 -7.49
N ARG A 108 0.72 19.61 -8.01
CA ARG A 108 1.40 18.31 -7.80
C ARG A 108 0.60 17.08 -8.26
N SER A 109 -0.23 17.23 -9.29
CA SER A 109 -0.88 16.08 -9.93
C SER A 109 0.16 15.08 -10.44
N THR A 110 -0.04 13.81 -10.16
CA THR A 110 0.82 12.69 -10.60
C THR A 110 0.15 11.79 -11.64
N GLN A 111 -1.16 11.92 -11.84
CA GLN A 111 -1.92 11.21 -12.88
C GLN A 111 -2.19 12.12 -14.08
N SER A 112 -2.38 11.52 -15.26
CA SER A 112 -2.64 12.24 -16.50
C SER A 112 -3.57 11.46 -17.43
N ASN A 113 -4.23 12.16 -18.37
CA ASN A 113 -5.11 11.54 -19.35
C ASN A 113 -4.43 10.44 -20.17
N ALA A 114 -3.15 10.64 -20.54
CA ALA A 114 -2.40 9.68 -21.36
C ALA A 114 -2.19 8.32 -20.67
N ALA A 115 -2.20 8.30 -19.34
CA ALA A 115 -1.99 7.10 -18.53
C ALA A 115 -3.30 6.57 -17.91
N ALA A 116 -4.42 7.27 -18.08
CA ALA A 116 -5.68 6.88 -17.47
C ALA A 116 -6.28 5.64 -18.19
N PRO A 117 -6.71 4.60 -17.46
CA PRO A 117 -7.42 3.48 -18.06
C PRO A 117 -8.78 3.92 -18.63
N ASP A 118 -9.32 3.10 -19.54
CA ASP A 118 -10.71 3.26 -19.98
C ASP A 118 -11.67 3.19 -18.78
N SER A 119 -12.66 4.08 -18.79
CA SER A 119 -13.72 4.16 -17.78
C SER A 119 -14.41 2.82 -17.47
N THR A 120 -14.71 2.02 -18.49
CA THR A 120 -15.38 0.72 -18.36
C THR A 120 -14.46 -0.29 -17.66
N ILE A 121 -13.19 -0.31 -18.04
CA ILE A 121 -12.16 -1.16 -17.42
C ILE A 121 -12.00 -0.80 -15.94
N LEU A 122 -11.89 0.50 -15.62
CA LEU A 122 -11.76 0.92 -14.23
C LEU A 122 -13.00 0.55 -13.39
N TYR A 123 -14.19 0.82 -13.92
CA TYR A 123 -15.45 0.45 -13.26
C TYR A 123 -15.52 -1.03 -12.92
N ARG A 124 -15.22 -1.89 -13.90
CA ARG A 124 -15.30 -3.34 -13.74
C ARG A 124 -14.30 -3.82 -12.71
N ARG A 125 -13.05 -3.33 -12.74
CA ARG A 125 -12.01 -3.65 -11.75
C ARG A 125 -12.40 -3.24 -10.34
N LEU A 126 -12.87 -2.00 -10.14
CA LEU A 126 -13.24 -1.50 -8.82
C LEU A 126 -14.48 -2.19 -8.26
N LEU A 127 -15.50 -2.46 -9.09
CA LEU A 127 -16.66 -3.21 -8.65
C LEU A 127 -16.31 -4.66 -8.33
N HIS A 128 -15.49 -5.32 -9.16
CA HIS A 128 -15.06 -6.69 -8.90
C HIS A 128 -14.33 -6.82 -7.56
N ALA A 129 -13.48 -5.86 -7.22
CA ALA A 129 -12.74 -5.82 -5.95
C ALA A 129 -13.59 -5.42 -4.73
N ALA A 130 -14.78 -4.86 -4.94
CA ALA A 130 -15.65 -4.39 -3.86
C ALA A 130 -16.48 -5.54 -3.28
N ASP A 131 -16.98 -5.36 -2.05
CA ASP A 131 -17.90 -6.30 -1.43
C ASP A 131 -19.31 -6.16 -2.04
N ASP A 132 -20.12 -7.21 -1.92
CA ASP A 132 -21.48 -7.19 -2.42
C ASP A 132 -22.30 -6.10 -1.70
N ARG A 133 -23.08 -5.33 -2.47
CA ARG A 133 -23.92 -4.22 -1.96
C ARG A 133 -23.17 -3.17 -1.11
N SER A 134 -21.86 -3.02 -1.31
CA SER A 134 -21.02 -2.05 -0.59
C SER A 134 -20.83 -0.73 -1.33
N VAL A 135 -21.04 -0.72 -2.67
CA VAL A 135 -20.72 0.44 -3.51
C VAL A 135 -21.96 1.28 -3.79
N ILE A 136 -21.83 2.59 -3.65
CA ILE A 136 -22.78 3.56 -4.19
C ILE A 136 -22.10 4.22 -5.38
N VAL A 137 -22.74 4.13 -6.54
CA VAL A 137 -22.31 4.85 -7.74
C VAL A 137 -23.04 6.19 -7.75
N VAL A 138 -22.29 7.28 -7.85
CA VAL A 138 -22.82 8.64 -7.95
C VAL A 138 -22.45 9.17 -9.31
N VAL A 139 -23.45 9.59 -10.10
CA VAL A 139 -23.24 10.10 -11.46
C VAL A 139 -23.69 11.54 -11.50
N THR A 140 -22.76 12.43 -11.82
CA THR A 140 -22.94 13.87 -11.88
C THR A 140 -22.83 14.45 -13.28
N GLY A 141 -22.47 13.63 -14.28
CA GLY A 141 -22.47 13.99 -15.69
C GLY A 141 -23.34 13.08 -16.56
N GLY A 142 -22.95 12.94 -17.83
CA GLY A 142 -23.62 12.07 -18.79
C GLY A 142 -23.54 10.58 -18.39
N GLN A 143 -24.59 9.82 -18.69
CA GLN A 143 -24.70 8.40 -18.26
C GLN A 143 -23.97 7.42 -19.19
N THR A 144 -23.14 7.89 -20.12
CA THR A 144 -22.47 7.07 -21.13
C THR A 144 -21.53 6.02 -20.52
N CYS A 145 -20.73 6.37 -19.51
CA CYS A 145 -19.79 5.44 -18.88
C CYS A 145 -20.50 4.32 -18.12
N ILE A 146 -21.51 4.65 -17.30
CA ILE A 146 -22.31 3.64 -16.60
C ILE A 146 -23.17 2.79 -17.57
N HIS A 147 -23.59 3.34 -18.71
CA HIS A 147 -24.28 2.58 -19.75
C HIS A 147 -23.35 1.57 -20.43
N ARG A 148 -22.10 1.97 -20.74
CA ARG A 148 -21.07 1.05 -21.25
C ARG A 148 -20.72 -0.03 -20.23
N LEU A 149 -20.59 0.34 -18.96
CA LEU A 149 -20.45 -0.63 -17.88
C LEU A 149 -21.62 -1.62 -17.90
N LEU A 150 -22.87 -1.15 -17.91
CA LEU A 150 -24.06 -2.00 -17.91
C LEU A 150 -24.08 -3.02 -19.07
N LEU A 151 -23.57 -2.62 -20.24
CA LEU A 151 -23.52 -3.46 -21.45
C LEU A 151 -22.23 -4.28 -21.60
N SER A 152 -21.22 -4.06 -20.76
CA SER A 152 -19.91 -4.72 -20.90
C SER A 152 -20.02 -6.23 -20.74
N SER A 153 -19.39 -6.97 -21.65
CA SER A 153 -19.38 -8.43 -21.67
C SER A 153 -18.44 -9.00 -20.58
N ALA A 154 -18.55 -10.30 -20.32
CA ALA A 154 -17.70 -10.98 -19.34
C ALA A 154 -16.26 -11.18 -19.83
N ASP A 155 -16.05 -11.13 -21.13
CA ASP A 155 -14.82 -11.35 -21.89
C ASP A 155 -14.27 -10.05 -22.50
N LEU A 156 -14.58 -8.90 -21.91
CA LEU A 156 -14.09 -7.61 -22.42
C LEU A 156 -12.55 -7.60 -22.50
N GLU A 157 -12.02 -7.36 -23.70
CA GLU A 157 -10.58 -7.29 -23.96
C GLU A 157 -9.89 -6.25 -23.05
N GLY A 158 -8.80 -6.63 -22.39
CA GLY A 158 -8.14 -5.83 -21.34
C GLY A 158 -8.70 -6.01 -19.92
N ASP A 159 -9.72 -6.86 -19.77
CA ASP A 159 -10.42 -7.19 -18.52
C ASP A 159 -10.76 -8.70 -18.36
N GLU A 160 -10.09 -9.58 -19.12
CA GLU A 160 -10.36 -11.03 -19.22
C GLU A 160 -10.24 -11.83 -17.90
N SER A 161 -9.87 -11.19 -16.79
CA SER A 161 -9.68 -11.83 -15.47
C SER A 161 -10.91 -11.80 -14.56
N ILE A 162 -12.01 -11.11 -14.93
CA ILE A 162 -13.15 -10.87 -14.02
C ILE A 162 -14.30 -11.89 -14.18
N GLY A 163 -14.49 -12.47 -15.37
CA GLY A 163 -15.45 -13.56 -15.62
C GLY A 163 -16.93 -13.21 -15.36
N ARG A 164 -17.29 -11.93 -15.29
CA ARG A 164 -18.66 -11.41 -15.08
C ARG A 164 -18.97 -10.28 -16.05
N THR A 165 -20.19 -10.23 -16.56
CA THR A 165 -20.73 -9.08 -17.30
C THR A 165 -20.83 -7.86 -16.36
N GLY A 166 -20.85 -6.66 -16.92
CA GLY A 166 -20.97 -5.47 -16.08
C GLY A 166 -22.32 -5.39 -15.37
N ARG A 167 -23.40 -5.89 -15.99
CA ARG A 167 -24.70 -6.09 -15.32
C ARG A 167 -24.57 -6.95 -14.06
N GLU A 168 -23.90 -8.10 -14.14
CA GLU A 168 -23.72 -8.99 -12.98
C GLU A 168 -22.86 -8.34 -11.88
N LEU A 169 -21.83 -7.56 -12.26
CA LEU A 169 -21.05 -6.77 -11.31
C LEU A 169 -21.92 -5.70 -10.62
N ILE A 170 -22.73 -4.96 -11.38
CA ILE A 170 -23.64 -3.96 -10.81
C ILE A 170 -24.63 -4.64 -9.87
N GLU A 171 -25.23 -5.75 -10.28
CA GLU A 171 -26.20 -6.51 -9.49
C GLU A 171 -25.62 -6.99 -8.17
N ALA A 172 -24.40 -7.50 -8.18
CA ALA A 172 -23.74 -7.98 -6.97
C ALA A 172 -23.29 -6.82 -6.07
N LYS A 173 -22.63 -5.81 -6.64
CA LYS A 173 -21.75 -4.88 -5.91
C LYS A 173 -22.41 -3.56 -5.57
N VAL A 174 -23.30 -3.07 -6.43
CA VAL A 174 -23.90 -1.75 -6.25
C VAL A 174 -25.10 -1.84 -5.31
N ARG A 175 -25.08 -1.04 -4.25
CA ARG A 175 -26.18 -0.85 -3.30
C ARG A 175 -27.30 -0.02 -3.92
N LYS A 176 -26.95 1.13 -4.47
CA LYS A 176 -27.84 2.07 -5.15
C LYS A 176 -27.04 2.91 -6.13
N LEU A 177 -27.73 3.42 -7.15
CA LEU A 177 -27.24 4.44 -8.05
C LEU A 177 -27.88 5.78 -7.67
N VAL A 178 -27.08 6.84 -7.59
CA VAL A 178 -27.56 8.20 -7.37
C VAL A 178 -27.15 9.06 -8.56
N ILE A 179 -28.10 9.74 -9.18
CA ILE A 179 -27.88 10.52 -10.41
C ILE A 179 -28.25 11.97 -10.12
N MET A 180 -27.32 12.90 -10.35
CA MET A 180 -27.69 14.30 -10.60
C MET A 180 -28.24 14.37 -12.03
N GLY A 181 -29.56 14.55 -12.14
CA GLY A 181 -30.18 14.63 -13.45
C GLY A 181 -31.70 14.55 -13.42
N GLY A 182 -32.27 14.99 -14.53
CA GLY A 182 -33.71 15.16 -14.70
C GLY A 182 -34.30 16.36 -13.94
N HIS A 183 -35.58 16.62 -14.18
CA HIS A 183 -36.32 17.72 -13.56
C HIS A 183 -37.74 17.25 -13.24
N PHE A 184 -38.09 17.15 -11.96
CA PHE A 184 -39.32 16.48 -11.51
C PHE A 184 -40.47 17.44 -11.21
N VAL A 185 -40.20 18.75 -11.24
CA VAL A 185 -41.23 19.80 -11.10
C VAL A 185 -41.75 20.33 -12.44
N ASP A 186 -40.87 20.69 -13.39
CA ASP A 186 -41.24 21.14 -14.74
C ASP A 186 -41.02 20.03 -15.78
N PRO A 187 -42.08 19.37 -16.27
CA PRO A 187 -41.96 18.30 -17.26
C PRO A 187 -41.52 18.79 -18.65
N ASN A 188 -41.49 20.11 -18.91
CA ASN A 188 -41.06 20.64 -20.20
C ASN A 188 -39.56 20.99 -20.21
N HIS A 189 -38.94 21.07 -19.04
CA HIS A 189 -37.52 21.32 -18.89
C HIS A 189 -36.69 20.18 -19.50
N ARG A 190 -35.76 20.55 -20.37
CA ARG A 190 -34.72 19.64 -20.88
C ARG A 190 -33.54 19.72 -19.94
N GLU A 191 -33.24 18.64 -19.24
CA GLU A 191 -32.14 18.63 -18.28
C GLU A 191 -30.80 18.34 -18.98
N HIS A 192 -29.74 19.01 -18.52
CA HIS A 192 -28.42 19.03 -19.15
C HIS A 192 -27.75 17.65 -19.20
N ASN A 193 -27.62 16.98 -18.05
CA ASN A 193 -26.93 15.70 -17.93
C ASN A 193 -27.67 14.59 -18.69
N ILE A 194 -29.01 14.62 -18.72
CA ILE A 194 -29.80 13.74 -19.59
C ILE A 194 -29.58 14.08 -21.08
N ALA A 195 -29.42 15.36 -21.44
CA ALA A 195 -29.22 15.76 -22.83
C ALA A 195 -27.86 15.38 -23.41
N LEU A 196 -26.83 15.17 -22.57
CA LEU A 196 -25.50 14.75 -23.01
C LEU A 196 -25.54 13.40 -23.76
N ASP A 197 -26.35 12.46 -23.26
CA ASP A 197 -26.60 11.16 -23.88
C ASP A 197 -27.97 10.61 -23.47
N VAL A 198 -29.02 11.05 -24.21
CA VAL A 198 -30.41 10.66 -23.94
C VAL A 198 -30.59 9.15 -24.07
N GLN A 199 -29.88 8.49 -24.99
CA GLN A 199 -29.99 7.05 -25.21
C GLN A 199 -29.42 6.27 -24.03
N ALA A 200 -28.24 6.66 -23.53
CA ALA A 200 -27.69 6.07 -22.31
C ALA A 200 -28.61 6.31 -21.10
N ALA A 201 -29.13 7.52 -20.94
CA ALA A 201 -30.04 7.82 -19.84
C ALA A 201 -31.35 6.99 -19.88
N GLN A 202 -31.90 6.78 -21.08
CA GLN A 202 -33.04 5.88 -21.28
C GLN A 202 -32.67 4.43 -20.93
N ALA A 203 -31.57 3.92 -21.45
CA ALA A 203 -31.13 2.55 -21.21
C ALA A 203 -30.85 2.29 -19.72
N VAL A 204 -30.17 3.21 -19.02
CA VAL A 204 -29.92 3.09 -17.58
C VAL A 204 -31.23 3.12 -16.80
N ALA A 205 -32.14 4.06 -17.09
CA ALA A 205 -33.44 4.10 -16.41
C ALA A 205 -34.26 2.82 -16.62
N GLU A 206 -34.22 2.23 -17.81
CA GLU A 206 -34.99 1.01 -18.10
C GLU A 206 -34.35 -0.25 -17.52
N SER A 207 -33.02 -0.32 -17.56
CA SER A 207 -32.29 -1.59 -17.47
C SER A 207 -31.35 -1.70 -16.28
N TRP A 208 -31.13 -0.63 -15.51
CA TRP A 208 -30.26 -0.66 -14.33
C TRP A 208 -30.87 -1.56 -13.24
N PRO A 209 -30.08 -2.48 -12.65
CA PRO A 209 -30.65 -3.56 -11.87
C PRO A 209 -30.83 -3.25 -10.37
N THR A 210 -30.28 -2.16 -9.85
CA THR A 210 -30.35 -1.76 -8.43
C THR A 210 -31.19 -0.47 -8.26
N PRO A 211 -31.57 -0.07 -7.03
CA PRO A 211 -32.36 1.15 -6.84
C PRO A 211 -31.66 2.40 -7.40
N ILE A 212 -32.44 3.28 -8.04
CA ILE A 212 -31.97 4.58 -8.55
C ILE A 212 -32.61 5.71 -7.75
N VAL A 213 -31.81 6.70 -7.37
CA VAL A 213 -32.31 7.95 -6.80
C VAL A 213 -31.83 9.14 -7.62
N TYR A 214 -32.75 9.96 -8.09
CA TYR A 214 -32.44 11.17 -8.83
C TYR A 214 -32.43 12.39 -7.89
N SER A 215 -31.33 13.15 -7.94
CA SER A 215 -31.29 14.55 -7.51
C SER A 215 -31.56 15.41 -8.74
N GLY A 216 -32.79 15.92 -8.86
CA GLY A 216 -33.19 16.72 -10.01
C GLY A 216 -32.52 18.10 -10.04
N PHE A 217 -32.54 18.74 -11.20
CA PHE A 217 -32.07 20.11 -11.41
C PHE A 217 -32.59 21.09 -10.35
N GLU A 218 -33.88 20.99 -10.02
CA GLU A 218 -34.54 21.85 -9.03
C GLU A 218 -34.02 21.69 -7.60
N ILE A 219 -33.27 20.61 -7.30
CA ILE A 219 -32.75 20.31 -5.96
C ILE A 219 -31.47 21.12 -5.69
N GLY A 220 -30.54 21.11 -6.63
CA GLY A 220 -29.26 21.79 -6.48
C GLY A 220 -29.19 23.20 -7.06
N ARG A 221 -30.04 23.53 -8.05
CA ARG A 221 -30.06 24.87 -8.69
C ARG A 221 -30.10 26.03 -7.68
N PRO A 222 -30.98 26.05 -6.67
CA PRO A 222 -31.09 27.20 -5.77
C PRO A 222 -30.10 27.17 -4.60
N VAL A 223 -29.36 26.07 -4.41
CA VAL A 223 -28.39 25.90 -3.33
C VAL A 223 -27.08 26.51 -3.80
N MET A 224 -26.60 27.56 -3.14
CA MET A 224 -25.42 28.33 -3.58
C MET A 224 -24.24 28.10 -2.63
N THR A 225 -23.16 27.47 -3.10
CA THR A 225 -21.97 27.15 -2.27
C THR A 225 -20.65 27.49 -2.95
N GLY A 226 -19.58 27.60 -2.17
CA GLY A 226 -18.21 27.81 -2.64
C GLY A 226 -17.68 29.22 -2.41
N GLY A 227 -18.56 30.18 -2.10
CA GLY A 227 -18.19 31.56 -1.79
C GLY A 227 -17.30 31.72 -0.55
N ALA A 228 -17.25 30.71 0.33
CA ALA A 228 -16.38 30.71 1.51
C ALA A 228 -15.02 30.03 1.29
N LEU A 229 -14.71 29.55 0.08
CA LEU A 229 -13.41 28.96 -0.24
C LEU A 229 -12.29 30.01 -0.23
N THR A 230 -11.11 29.62 0.26
CA THR A 230 -9.96 30.53 0.43
C THR A 230 -8.65 29.90 -0.03
N ASP A 231 -7.61 30.74 -0.15
CA ASP A 231 -6.23 30.37 -0.51
C ASP A 231 -6.12 29.65 -1.88
N PRO A 232 -6.59 30.26 -2.98
CA PRO A 232 -6.53 29.64 -4.30
C PRO A 232 -5.10 29.38 -4.77
N GLN A 233 -4.07 29.96 -4.15
CA GLN A 233 -2.67 29.63 -4.48
C GLN A 233 -2.28 28.21 -4.06
N LYS A 234 -2.94 27.65 -3.03
CA LYS A 234 -2.64 26.30 -2.52
C LYS A 234 -3.79 25.32 -2.68
N ASN A 235 -5.02 25.82 -2.61
CA ASN A 235 -6.23 25.02 -2.67
C ASN A 235 -6.74 24.96 -4.13
N PRO A 236 -6.63 23.82 -4.83
CA PRO A 236 -7.11 23.68 -6.21
C PRO A 236 -8.64 23.84 -6.32
N VAL A 237 -9.39 23.56 -5.25
CA VAL A 237 -10.85 23.78 -5.21
C VAL A 237 -11.15 25.28 -5.24
N ALA A 238 -10.50 26.07 -4.38
CA ALA A 238 -10.64 27.51 -4.37
C ALA A 238 -10.17 28.15 -5.70
N LYS A 239 -9.10 27.61 -6.30
CA LYS A 239 -8.63 28.06 -7.62
C LYS A 239 -9.66 27.80 -8.72
N ALA A 240 -10.32 26.65 -8.70
CA ALA A 240 -11.36 26.36 -9.69
C ALA A 240 -12.53 27.34 -9.58
N TYR A 241 -13.00 27.61 -8.35
CA TYR A 241 -14.06 28.60 -8.09
C TYR A 241 -13.65 30.05 -8.42
N GLU A 242 -12.37 30.39 -8.35
CA GLU A 242 -11.83 31.69 -8.77
C GLU A 242 -11.82 31.84 -10.31
N LEU A 243 -11.55 30.76 -11.02
CA LEU A 243 -11.48 30.75 -12.49
C LEU A 243 -12.86 30.61 -13.13
N PHE A 244 -13.80 29.98 -12.44
CA PHE A 244 -15.18 29.82 -12.90
C PHE A 244 -15.95 31.16 -12.84
N PRO A 245 -16.63 31.57 -13.92
CA PRO A 245 -17.16 32.93 -14.06
C PRO A 245 -18.48 33.20 -13.29
N ALA A 246 -18.72 32.59 -12.12
CA ALA A 246 -19.92 32.83 -11.32
C ALA A 246 -20.00 34.27 -10.75
N GLY A 247 -18.87 34.83 -10.30
CA GLY A 247 -18.73 36.20 -9.80
C GLY A 247 -17.95 37.14 -10.73
N GLY A 248 -17.44 36.61 -11.85
CA GLY A 248 -16.42 37.22 -12.71
C GLY A 248 -15.05 36.53 -12.52
N VAL A 249 -14.32 36.35 -13.62
CA VAL A 249 -13.01 35.65 -13.62
C VAL A 249 -12.03 36.36 -12.69
N GLY A 250 -11.40 35.61 -11.77
CA GLY A 250 -10.50 36.14 -10.76
C GLY A 250 -11.18 36.48 -9.43
N THR A 251 -12.47 36.13 -9.28
CA THR A 251 -13.20 36.27 -8.01
C THR A 251 -13.88 34.97 -7.64
N ILE A 252 -13.79 34.58 -6.37
CA ILE A 252 -14.51 33.43 -5.83
C ILE A 252 -15.92 33.88 -5.48
N ALA A 253 -16.93 33.23 -6.05
CA ALA A 253 -18.34 33.43 -5.72
C ALA A 253 -19.04 32.07 -5.59
N SER A 254 -20.17 32.06 -4.88
CA SER A 254 -20.98 30.84 -4.79
C SER A 254 -21.57 30.47 -6.15
N SER A 255 -21.55 29.18 -6.48
CA SER A 255 -22.24 28.59 -7.63
C SER A 255 -23.33 27.62 -7.16
N SER A 256 -24.23 27.24 -8.07
CA SER A 256 -25.25 26.24 -7.81
C SER A 256 -24.63 24.89 -7.41
N SER A 257 -25.24 24.21 -6.44
CA SER A 257 -24.75 22.94 -5.90
C SER A 257 -25.49 21.74 -6.51
N TYR A 258 -25.46 21.59 -7.84
CA TYR A 258 -26.20 20.51 -8.52
C TYR A 258 -25.72 19.14 -8.04
N ASP A 259 -24.44 18.88 -8.23
CA ASP A 259 -23.79 17.59 -7.99
C ASP A 259 -23.60 17.27 -6.51
N GLN A 260 -23.29 18.29 -5.73
CA GLN A 260 -23.06 18.17 -4.30
C GLN A 260 -24.31 17.67 -3.58
N THR A 261 -25.52 18.03 -4.04
CA THR A 261 -26.76 17.51 -3.44
C THR A 261 -26.95 16.02 -3.70
N ALA A 262 -26.60 15.54 -4.90
CA ALA A 262 -26.63 14.11 -5.23
C ALA A 262 -25.62 13.34 -4.38
N LEU A 263 -24.38 13.82 -4.30
CA LEU A 263 -23.33 13.19 -3.50
C LEU A 263 -23.64 13.20 -2.00
N TYR A 264 -24.13 14.33 -1.47
CA TYR A 264 -24.54 14.43 -0.07
C TYR A 264 -25.60 13.38 0.24
N TYR A 265 -26.65 13.28 -0.60
CA TYR A 265 -27.69 12.27 -0.42
C TYR A 265 -27.14 10.84 -0.53
N ALA A 266 -26.18 10.61 -1.42
CA ALA A 266 -25.55 9.31 -1.57
C ALA A 266 -24.99 8.81 -0.24
N VAL A 267 -24.23 9.66 0.45
CA VAL A 267 -23.52 9.32 1.71
C VAL A 267 -24.42 9.46 2.95
N ARG A 268 -25.08 10.61 3.14
CA ARG A 268 -25.81 10.96 4.37
C ARG A 268 -27.33 10.81 4.27
N GLY A 269 -27.85 10.48 3.10
CA GLY A 269 -29.29 10.35 2.89
C GLY A 269 -30.01 11.70 2.97
N THR A 270 -31.20 11.73 3.57
CA THR A 270 -32.09 12.91 3.52
C THR A 270 -31.95 13.86 4.70
N GLN A 271 -31.00 13.66 5.61
CA GLN A 271 -30.95 14.37 6.88
C GLN A 271 -29.60 15.04 7.14
N ALA A 272 -29.65 16.11 7.95
CA ALA A 272 -28.50 16.76 8.54
C ALA A 272 -28.86 17.23 9.95
N ASN A 273 -28.03 16.93 10.95
CA ASN A 273 -28.20 17.44 12.32
C ASN A 273 -29.61 17.23 12.91
N GLY A 274 -30.23 16.07 12.64
CA GLY A 274 -31.57 15.72 13.09
C GLY A 274 -32.73 16.41 12.34
N ARG A 275 -32.43 17.15 11.26
CA ARG A 275 -33.41 17.80 10.39
C ARG A 275 -33.48 17.10 9.04
N THR A 276 -34.68 17.09 8.46
CA THR A 276 -34.91 16.57 7.12
C THR A 276 -34.55 17.64 6.09
N LEU A 277 -33.58 17.36 5.22
CA LEU A 277 -33.22 18.23 4.09
C LEU A 277 -34.14 18.01 2.89
N TRP A 278 -34.42 16.75 2.58
CA TRP A 278 -35.29 16.35 1.46
C TRP A 278 -36.28 15.26 1.86
N GLN A 279 -37.39 15.19 1.15
CA GLN A 279 -38.23 13.99 1.13
C GLN A 279 -37.85 13.12 -0.05
N LEU A 280 -38.11 11.82 0.05
CA LEU A 280 -38.06 10.92 -1.10
C LEU A 280 -39.48 10.77 -1.67
N SER A 281 -39.57 10.77 -2.99
CA SER A 281 -40.82 10.43 -3.69
C SER A 281 -41.34 9.04 -3.29
N GLU A 282 -42.57 8.75 -3.68
CA GLU A 282 -43.05 7.36 -3.74
C GLU A 282 -42.19 6.53 -4.71
N PRO A 283 -42.18 5.18 -4.60
CA PRO A 283 -41.60 4.31 -5.63
C PRO A 283 -42.21 4.59 -7.01
N GLY A 284 -41.38 4.53 -8.05
CA GLY A 284 -41.84 4.70 -9.43
C GLY A 284 -40.78 4.36 -10.48
N TRP A 285 -41.07 4.78 -11.70
CA TRP A 285 -40.19 4.68 -12.86
C TRP A 285 -39.96 6.06 -13.45
N VAL A 286 -38.73 6.32 -13.85
CA VAL A 286 -38.33 7.52 -14.57
C VAL A 286 -38.14 7.15 -16.03
N SER A 287 -38.66 7.98 -16.92
CA SER A 287 -38.38 7.88 -18.35
C SER A 287 -37.98 9.23 -18.91
N PHE A 288 -37.21 9.18 -19.99
CA PHE A 288 -36.72 10.37 -20.67
C PHE A 288 -37.21 10.40 -22.11
N SER A 289 -37.73 11.55 -22.54
CA SER A 289 -38.06 11.81 -23.93
C SER A 289 -37.44 13.15 -24.32
N ASP A 290 -36.43 13.10 -25.19
CA ASP A 290 -35.74 14.30 -25.66
C ASP A 290 -35.21 15.17 -24.49
N ALA A 291 -34.49 14.51 -23.57
CA ALA A 291 -33.96 15.05 -22.31
C ALA A 291 -34.99 15.57 -21.29
N ARG A 292 -36.29 15.40 -21.55
CA ARG A 292 -37.35 15.75 -20.59
C ARG A 292 -37.69 14.58 -19.69
N THR A 293 -37.89 14.86 -18.42
CA THR A 293 -38.14 13.84 -17.40
C THR A 293 -39.63 13.56 -17.26
N ARG A 294 -40.00 12.28 -17.13
CA ARG A 294 -41.33 11.84 -16.71
C ARG A 294 -41.16 10.87 -15.54
N PHE A 295 -41.94 11.07 -14.49
CA PHE A 295 -41.99 10.16 -13.36
C PHE A 295 -43.38 9.53 -13.25
N ALA A 296 -43.44 8.21 -13.32
CA ALA A 296 -44.67 7.44 -13.15
C ALA A 296 -44.61 6.68 -11.83
N ARG A 297 -45.55 6.96 -10.92
CA ARG A 297 -45.68 6.25 -9.65
C ARG A 297 -45.97 4.77 -9.92
N ASN A 298 -45.27 3.90 -9.21
CA ASN A 298 -45.45 2.46 -9.29
C ASN A 298 -44.89 1.85 -8.00
N ALA A 299 -45.73 1.18 -7.20
CA ALA A 299 -45.33 0.61 -5.91
C ALA A 299 -44.15 -0.39 -6.00
N TRP A 300 -43.95 -1.00 -7.17
CA TRP A 300 -42.85 -1.94 -7.47
C TRP A 300 -41.68 -1.27 -8.20
N GLY A 301 -41.79 0.02 -8.49
CA GLY A 301 -40.77 0.81 -9.16
C GLY A 301 -39.52 0.98 -8.30
N ARG A 302 -38.35 0.85 -8.92
CA ARG A 302 -37.05 0.96 -8.23
C ARG A 302 -36.50 2.38 -8.16
N HIS A 303 -37.19 3.35 -8.77
CA HIS A 303 -36.71 4.73 -8.83
C HIS A 303 -37.37 5.59 -7.77
N ARG A 304 -36.59 6.52 -7.24
CA ARG A 304 -37.03 7.62 -6.40
C ARG A 304 -36.42 8.91 -6.91
N HIS A 305 -37.01 10.04 -6.55
CA HIS A 305 -36.34 11.33 -6.69
C HIS A 305 -36.44 12.12 -5.38
N LEU A 306 -35.50 13.04 -5.17
CA LEU A 306 -35.54 13.97 -4.06
C LEU A 306 -36.65 15.00 -4.29
N ILE A 307 -37.24 15.45 -3.19
CA ILE A 307 -38.25 16.49 -3.12
C ILE A 307 -37.77 17.50 -2.09
N ARG A 308 -37.73 18.78 -2.46
CA ARG A 308 -37.31 19.87 -1.58
C ARG A 308 -38.14 19.88 -0.29
N HIS A 309 -37.46 20.03 0.86
CA HIS A 309 -38.11 20.12 2.16
C HIS A 309 -37.54 21.23 3.03
N ALA A 310 -36.22 21.24 3.26
CA ALA A 310 -35.53 22.33 3.94
C ALA A 310 -35.36 23.57 3.03
N GLY A 311 -35.03 24.71 3.63
CA GLY A 311 -34.69 25.93 2.90
C GLY A 311 -33.34 25.82 2.21
N ASP A 312 -33.17 26.50 1.08
CA ASP A 312 -31.98 26.38 0.23
C ASP A 312 -30.69 26.81 0.96
N GLU A 313 -30.78 27.85 1.81
CA GLU A 313 -29.67 28.32 2.66
C GLU A 313 -29.25 27.28 3.70
N GLU A 314 -30.20 26.49 4.22
CA GLU A 314 -29.90 25.44 5.19
C GLU A 314 -29.14 24.28 4.54
N VAL A 315 -29.57 23.89 3.33
CA VAL A 315 -28.87 22.89 2.52
C VAL A 315 -27.47 23.40 2.14
N ALA A 316 -27.37 24.66 1.71
CA ALA A 316 -26.12 25.30 1.32
C ALA A 316 -25.13 25.34 2.48
N ALA A 317 -25.58 25.72 3.68
CA ALA A 317 -24.72 25.78 4.87
C ALA A 317 -24.08 24.43 5.21
N VAL A 318 -24.82 23.33 5.06
CA VAL A 318 -24.31 21.98 5.35
C VAL A 318 -23.29 21.54 4.30
N ILE A 319 -23.52 21.83 3.03
CA ILE A 319 -22.60 21.48 1.94
C ILE A 319 -21.35 22.36 1.98
N GLU A 320 -21.50 23.68 2.14
CA GLU A 320 -20.41 24.65 2.24
C GLU A 320 -19.46 24.28 3.39
N ALA A 321 -20.00 23.90 4.56
CA ALA A 321 -19.21 23.50 5.72
C ALA A 321 -18.27 22.31 5.43
N LEU A 322 -18.68 21.38 4.56
CA LEU A 322 -17.85 20.26 4.13
C LEU A 322 -16.85 20.70 3.05
N MET A 323 -17.26 21.53 2.09
CA MET A 323 -16.37 22.01 1.04
C MET A 323 -15.20 22.85 1.57
N ILE A 324 -15.43 23.66 2.60
CA ILE A 324 -14.37 24.49 3.23
C ILE A 324 -13.57 23.75 4.30
N GLN A 325 -13.90 22.48 4.58
CA GLN A 325 -13.17 21.69 5.56
C GLN A 325 -11.70 21.56 5.10
N PRO A 326 -10.72 21.98 5.93
CA PRO A 326 -9.32 21.82 5.56
C PRO A 326 -8.97 20.33 5.46
N PRO A 327 -8.11 19.94 4.50
CA PRO A 327 -7.64 18.56 4.41
C PRO A 327 -7.12 18.06 5.75
N LYS A 328 -7.58 16.89 6.20
CA LYS A 328 -6.91 16.19 7.30
C LYS A 328 -5.58 15.68 6.77
N ARG A 329 -4.50 16.44 6.99
CA ARG A 329 -3.14 15.95 6.74
C ARG A 329 -3.00 14.58 7.41
N PRO A 330 -2.46 13.56 6.73
CA PRO A 330 -2.26 12.27 7.37
C PRO A 330 -1.41 12.50 8.61
N ARG A 331 -2.05 12.37 9.77
CA ARG A 331 -1.32 12.12 11.01
C ARG A 331 -0.57 10.82 10.74
N GLY A 332 0.69 10.74 11.18
CA GLY A 332 1.38 9.46 11.33
C GLY A 332 0.45 8.43 11.98
N PRO A 333 0.66 7.14 11.72
CA PRO A 333 -0.37 6.11 11.71
C PRO A 333 -1.28 6.22 12.94
N ALA A 334 -2.54 6.54 12.70
CA ALA A 334 -3.56 6.49 13.73
C ALA A 334 -3.67 5.05 14.21
N SER A 335 -3.48 4.86 15.52
CA SER A 335 -3.86 3.67 16.26
C SER A 335 -5.21 3.14 15.77
N ALA A 336 -5.22 1.88 15.35
CA ALA A 336 -6.35 1.04 14.96
C ALA A 336 -7.73 1.55 15.42
N VAL A 337 -8.57 1.94 14.47
CA VAL A 337 -10.02 1.90 14.67
C VAL A 337 -10.42 0.43 14.67
N ARG A 338 -10.86 -0.04 15.84
CA ARG A 338 -11.35 -1.40 16.08
C ARG A 338 -12.81 -1.48 15.61
N PRO A 339 -13.19 -2.41 14.71
CA PRO A 339 -14.60 -2.66 14.41
C PRO A 339 -15.31 -3.33 15.59
N PRO A 340 -16.62 -3.10 15.77
CA PRO A 340 -17.42 -3.66 16.86
C PRO A 340 -17.53 -5.19 16.77
N ALA A 341 -17.80 -5.83 17.91
CA ALA A 341 -17.70 -7.27 18.13
C ALA A 341 -18.90 -8.10 17.64
N SER A 342 -18.61 -9.40 17.45
CA SER A 342 -19.47 -10.59 17.25
C SER A 342 -19.82 -10.88 15.78
N SER A 343 -19.26 -11.89 15.11
CA SER A 343 -18.77 -13.21 15.54
C SER A 343 -17.35 -13.53 15.03
N ASP A 344 -16.43 -13.93 15.91
CA ASP A 344 -15.13 -14.47 15.48
C ASP A 344 -15.37 -15.80 14.73
N TYR A 345 -14.79 -15.95 13.54
CA TYR A 345 -14.87 -17.14 12.70
C TYR A 345 -13.84 -18.16 13.19
N ILE A 346 -14.22 -19.01 14.14
CA ILE A 346 -13.32 -20.01 14.70
C ILE A 346 -13.26 -21.22 13.78
N ILE A 347 -12.08 -21.61 13.32
CA ILE A 347 -11.90 -22.69 12.32
C ILE A 347 -12.53 -24.03 12.74
N THR A 348 -12.63 -24.32 14.04
CA THR A 348 -13.27 -25.54 14.55
C THR A 348 -14.78 -25.58 14.31
N ALA A 349 -15.43 -24.42 14.18
CA ALA A 349 -16.84 -24.34 13.79
C ALA A 349 -17.05 -24.67 12.30
N TYR A 350 -15.96 -24.65 11.51
CA TYR A 350 -15.93 -25.00 10.09
C TYR A 350 -15.39 -26.41 9.83
N GLY A 351 -15.17 -27.18 10.89
CA GLY A 351 -14.77 -28.58 10.80
C GLY A 351 -13.27 -28.85 11.00
N ALA A 352 -12.47 -27.83 11.33
CA ALA A 352 -11.05 -28.07 11.67
C ALA A 352 -10.94 -28.82 13.00
N ILE A 353 -10.09 -29.85 13.07
CA ILE A 353 -9.97 -30.70 14.27
C ILE A 353 -8.58 -30.49 14.89
N PRO A 354 -8.48 -30.00 16.14
CA PRO A 354 -7.19 -29.80 16.77
C PRO A 354 -6.50 -31.14 17.07
N ASP A 355 -5.18 -31.12 16.96
CA ASP A 355 -4.24 -32.15 17.39
C ASP A 355 -4.38 -33.51 16.70
N ASP A 356 -5.02 -33.56 15.54
CA ASP A 356 -5.04 -34.73 14.66
C ASP A 356 -4.16 -34.53 13.41
N ASP A 357 -4.09 -35.54 12.55
CA ASP A 357 -3.33 -35.47 11.30
C ASP A 357 -4.23 -35.21 10.08
N THR A 358 -5.48 -34.81 10.30
CA THR A 358 -6.42 -34.46 9.24
C THR A 358 -6.00 -33.14 8.61
N ASN A 359 -6.05 -33.08 7.28
CA ASN A 359 -5.77 -31.83 6.59
C ASN A 359 -6.99 -30.90 6.69
N ASP A 360 -6.88 -29.85 7.49
CA ASP A 360 -7.90 -28.85 7.79
C ASP A 360 -7.99 -27.71 6.75
N THR A 361 -7.27 -27.80 5.61
CA THR A 361 -7.22 -26.73 4.59
C THR A 361 -8.62 -26.21 4.24
N ASP A 362 -9.55 -27.11 3.93
CA ASP A 362 -10.89 -26.75 3.49
C ASP A 362 -11.69 -26.05 4.60
N ALA A 363 -11.51 -26.48 5.86
CA ALA A 363 -12.19 -25.88 7.01
C ALA A 363 -11.65 -24.46 7.30
N ILE A 364 -10.32 -24.29 7.26
CA ILE A 364 -9.67 -22.99 7.45
C ILE A 364 -10.05 -22.05 6.31
N GLN A 365 -10.03 -22.53 5.06
CA GLN A 365 -10.42 -21.75 3.90
C GLN A 365 -11.89 -21.35 3.94
N ALA A 366 -12.79 -22.24 4.38
CA ALA A 366 -14.21 -21.93 4.55
C ALA A 366 -14.43 -20.83 5.61
N ALA A 367 -13.65 -20.81 6.70
CA ALA A 367 -13.71 -19.75 7.70
C ALA A 367 -13.24 -18.40 7.13
N LEU A 368 -12.14 -18.39 6.37
CA LEU A 368 -11.62 -17.20 5.65
C LEU A 368 -12.64 -16.67 4.63
N ASP A 369 -13.25 -17.55 3.85
CA ASP A 369 -14.24 -17.20 2.85
C ASP A 369 -15.54 -16.70 3.47
N ALA A 370 -15.96 -17.29 4.60
CA ALA A 370 -17.14 -16.85 5.34
C ALA A 370 -16.93 -15.46 5.98
N ALA A 371 -15.73 -15.19 6.50
CA ALA A 371 -15.37 -13.86 7.00
C ALA A 371 -15.36 -12.83 5.87
N ALA A 372 -14.70 -13.13 4.77
CA ALA A 372 -14.68 -12.24 3.60
C ALA A 372 -16.08 -12.00 3.02
N GLY A 373 -16.89 -13.05 2.88
CA GLY A 373 -18.27 -12.96 2.40
C GLY A 373 -19.19 -12.13 3.29
N ALA A 374 -18.81 -11.88 4.54
CA ALA A 374 -19.53 -11.01 5.47
C ALA A 374 -19.00 -9.56 5.52
N GLY A 375 -18.08 -9.19 4.64
CA GLY A 375 -17.46 -7.85 4.60
C GLY A 375 -16.16 -7.74 5.43
N GLY A 376 -15.55 -8.87 5.78
CA GLY A 376 -14.35 -8.95 6.60
C GLY A 376 -14.63 -9.48 8.00
N GLY A 377 -13.60 -9.49 8.83
CA GLY A 377 -13.72 -10.01 10.19
C GLY A 377 -12.45 -10.68 10.69
N ALA A 378 -12.56 -11.36 11.83
CA ALA A 378 -11.47 -12.12 12.42
C ALA A 378 -11.72 -13.62 12.28
N VAL A 379 -10.81 -14.32 11.61
CA VAL A 379 -10.73 -15.79 11.62
C VAL A 379 -9.76 -16.20 12.71
N ARG A 380 -10.24 -17.01 13.65
CA ARG A 380 -9.42 -17.49 14.77
C ARG A 380 -8.94 -18.91 14.54
N ILE A 381 -7.64 -19.09 14.68
CA ILE A 381 -6.99 -20.37 14.90
C ILE A 381 -6.82 -20.50 16.42
N PRO A 382 -7.67 -21.32 17.09
CA PRO A 382 -7.60 -21.47 18.53
C PRO A 382 -6.37 -22.29 18.93
N ARG A 383 -6.18 -22.49 20.24
CA ARG A 383 -5.19 -23.43 20.76
C ARG A 383 -5.34 -24.83 20.14
N GLY A 384 -4.23 -25.42 19.74
CA GLY A 384 -4.16 -26.75 19.12
C GLY A 384 -3.30 -26.74 17.87
N ARG A 385 -2.89 -27.93 17.43
CA ARG A 385 -2.20 -28.12 16.14
C ARG A 385 -3.22 -28.41 15.03
N PHE A 386 -3.13 -27.69 13.92
CA PHE A 386 -4.00 -27.84 12.75
C PHE A 386 -3.13 -28.04 11.51
N VAL A 387 -3.30 -29.17 10.81
CA VAL A 387 -2.51 -29.48 9.61
C VAL A 387 -3.16 -28.85 8.39
N SER A 388 -2.40 -28.12 7.57
CA SER A 388 -2.94 -27.45 6.39
C SER A 388 -1.99 -27.50 5.19
N GLY A 389 -2.56 -27.66 4.00
CA GLY A 389 -1.96 -27.21 2.74
C GLY A 389 -2.10 -25.69 2.58
N THR A 390 -2.02 -25.19 1.34
CA THR A 390 -2.14 -23.75 1.07
C THR A 390 -3.51 -23.21 1.47
N ILE A 391 -3.51 -22.16 2.30
CA ILE A 391 -4.67 -21.29 2.53
C ILE A 391 -4.47 -19.94 1.84
N HIS A 392 -5.56 -19.41 1.29
CA HIS A 392 -5.59 -18.12 0.60
C HIS A 392 -6.29 -17.08 1.47
N LEU A 393 -5.54 -16.04 1.83
CA LEU A 393 -6.05 -14.88 2.55
C LEU A 393 -7.07 -14.11 1.69
N ARG A 394 -7.78 -13.20 2.35
CA ARG A 394 -8.78 -12.31 1.76
C ARG A 394 -8.53 -10.89 2.27
N SER A 395 -8.97 -9.89 1.51
CA SER A 395 -8.91 -8.51 1.98
C SER A 395 -9.81 -8.34 3.21
N ASP A 396 -9.41 -7.46 4.12
CA ASP A 396 -10.18 -7.12 5.34
C ASP A 396 -10.47 -8.28 6.29
N VAL A 397 -9.80 -9.42 6.08
CA VAL A 397 -9.84 -10.58 6.98
C VAL A 397 -8.55 -10.62 7.80
N ARG A 398 -8.73 -10.77 9.11
CA ARG A 398 -7.64 -10.92 10.07
C ARG A 398 -7.52 -12.38 10.48
N LEU A 399 -6.36 -12.99 10.25
CA LEU A 399 -6.06 -14.32 10.76
C LEU A 399 -5.41 -14.17 12.14
N LEU A 400 -6.17 -14.53 13.17
CA LEU A 400 -5.79 -14.41 14.57
C LEU A 400 -5.39 -15.77 15.14
N PHE A 401 -4.19 -15.85 15.69
CA PHE A 401 -3.69 -17.04 16.36
C PHE A 401 -3.79 -16.86 17.87
N ASP A 402 -4.52 -17.74 18.54
CA ASP A 402 -4.57 -17.74 20.00
C ASP A 402 -3.28 -18.34 20.59
N GLU A 403 -3.05 -18.13 21.88
CA GLU A 403 -1.91 -18.72 22.58
C GLU A 403 -1.94 -20.25 22.51
N GLY A 404 -0.84 -20.84 22.02
CA GLY A 404 -0.73 -22.29 21.80
C GLY A 404 -1.37 -22.79 20.50
N ALA A 405 -1.80 -21.89 19.60
CA ALA A 405 -2.19 -22.26 18.25
C ALA A 405 -0.96 -22.61 17.41
N VAL A 406 -1.03 -23.72 16.66
CA VAL A 406 -0.01 -24.12 15.69
C VAL A 406 -0.70 -24.40 14.35
N LEU A 407 -0.46 -23.56 13.35
CA LEU A 407 -0.78 -23.88 11.97
C LEU A 407 0.41 -24.65 11.39
N GLU A 408 0.28 -25.97 11.36
CA GLU A 408 1.30 -26.87 10.85
C GLU A 408 1.07 -27.13 9.37
N GLY A 409 2.09 -26.95 8.55
CA GLY A 409 2.06 -27.31 7.16
C GLY A 409 1.93 -28.83 6.97
N SER A 410 1.15 -29.26 6.00
CA SER A 410 1.20 -30.61 5.44
C SER A 410 2.64 -31.03 5.08
N ALA A 411 3.03 -32.24 5.46
CA ALA A 411 4.30 -32.83 5.01
C ALA A 411 4.28 -33.23 3.52
N ASP A 412 3.10 -33.33 2.91
CA ASP A 412 2.93 -33.59 1.49
C ASP A 412 2.99 -32.29 0.68
N TRP A 413 4.06 -32.11 -0.08
CA TRP A 413 4.28 -30.93 -0.92
C TRP A 413 3.19 -30.75 -1.98
N ARG A 414 2.46 -31.81 -2.34
CA ARG A 414 1.36 -31.76 -3.32
C ARG A 414 0.16 -30.95 -2.81
N HIS A 415 0.07 -30.69 -1.50
CA HIS A 415 -1.00 -29.89 -0.91
C HIS A 415 -0.79 -28.37 -1.05
N TYR A 416 0.34 -27.91 -1.63
CA TYR A 416 0.65 -26.48 -1.71
C TYR A 416 0.60 -25.87 -3.11
N GLY A 417 0.47 -26.71 -4.14
CA GLY A 417 0.51 -26.30 -5.54
C GLY A 417 1.47 -27.15 -6.37
N SER A 418 1.78 -26.65 -7.56
CA SER A 418 2.71 -27.29 -8.51
C SER A 418 3.90 -26.40 -8.87
N GLY A 419 4.04 -25.24 -8.22
CA GLY A 419 5.00 -24.20 -8.57
C GLY A 419 6.38 -24.44 -7.95
N ARG A 420 7.44 -24.27 -8.73
CA ARG A 420 8.83 -24.38 -8.21
C ARG A 420 9.16 -23.32 -7.14
N TRP A 421 8.47 -22.18 -7.16
CA TRP A 421 8.80 -20.95 -6.41
C TRP A 421 7.59 -20.18 -5.88
N HIS A 422 6.37 -20.66 -6.13
CA HIS A 422 5.13 -19.92 -5.84
C HIS A 422 4.30 -20.55 -4.73
N ASP A 423 4.67 -21.75 -4.28
CA ASP A 423 3.92 -22.48 -3.27
C ASP A 423 4.21 -21.90 -1.88
N ALA A 424 3.18 -21.71 -1.06
CA ALA A 424 3.32 -21.22 0.31
C ALA A 424 2.18 -21.78 1.19
N LEU A 425 2.42 -21.95 2.49
CA LEU A 425 1.37 -22.35 3.43
C LEU A 425 0.26 -21.29 3.51
N ILE A 426 0.64 -20.00 3.53
CA ILE A 426 -0.29 -18.88 3.51
C ILE A 426 0.00 -18.00 2.29
N VAL A 427 -1.02 -17.78 1.44
CA VAL A 427 -0.92 -16.98 0.22
C VAL A 427 -1.86 -15.78 0.27
N GLY A 428 -1.36 -14.60 -0.08
CA GLY A 428 -2.16 -13.42 -0.40
C GLY A 428 -1.75 -12.84 -1.75
N GLU A 429 -2.74 -12.55 -2.60
CA GLU A 429 -2.51 -11.98 -3.94
C GLU A 429 -3.50 -10.84 -4.18
N ASN A 430 -2.99 -9.66 -4.53
CA ASN A 430 -3.79 -8.46 -4.80
C ASN A 430 -4.75 -8.09 -3.66
N LEU A 431 -4.26 -8.12 -2.41
CA LEU A 431 -5.08 -7.88 -1.21
C LEU A 431 -4.80 -6.52 -0.57
N ARG A 432 -5.77 -6.01 0.18
CA ARG A 432 -5.60 -4.86 1.09
C ARG A 432 -5.93 -5.25 2.52
N ASN A 433 -5.38 -4.53 3.50
CA ASN A 433 -5.69 -4.70 4.93
C ASN A 433 -5.47 -6.16 5.37
N VAL A 434 -4.29 -6.69 5.04
CA VAL A 434 -3.89 -8.06 5.37
C VAL A 434 -3.40 -8.08 6.82
N ARG A 435 -3.95 -8.94 7.67
CA ARG A 435 -3.54 -9.06 9.08
C ARG A 435 -3.31 -10.52 9.47
N LEU A 436 -2.11 -10.81 9.97
CA LEU A 436 -1.76 -12.07 10.63
C LEU A 436 -1.24 -11.74 12.02
N GLU A 437 -1.98 -12.08 13.07
CA GLU A 437 -1.71 -11.54 14.41
C GLU A 437 -1.87 -12.62 15.48
N GLY A 438 -1.06 -12.53 16.54
CA GLY A 438 -1.21 -13.30 17.76
C GLY A 438 -0.03 -14.23 18.06
N PRO A 439 0.05 -14.77 19.28
CA PRO A 439 1.21 -15.52 19.79
C PRO A 439 1.33 -16.97 19.27
N GLY A 440 0.78 -17.27 18.10
CA GLY A 440 0.79 -18.62 17.53
C GLY A 440 2.07 -18.96 16.78
N VAL A 441 2.13 -20.21 16.33
CA VAL A 441 3.22 -20.75 15.51
C VAL A 441 2.71 -21.07 14.11
N ILE A 442 3.43 -20.60 13.09
CA ILE A 442 3.32 -21.06 11.71
C ILE A 442 4.51 -21.99 11.47
N ASP A 443 4.23 -23.26 11.23
CA ASP A 443 5.25 -24.29 11.10
C ASP A 443 5.24 -24.89 9.70
N GLY A 444 6.27 -24.63 8.89
CA GLY A 444 6.36 -25.13 7.52
C GLY A 444 6.78 -26.60 7.38
N VAL A 445 6.98 -27.31 8.50
CA VAL A 445 7.41 -28.72 8.62
C VAL A 445 8.67 -29.12 7.85
N ALA A 446 9.43 -28.14 7.34
CA ALA A 446 10.52 -28.34 6.40
C ALA A 446 10.12 -29.26 5.23
N CYS A 447 8.88 -29.11 4.75
CA CYS A 447 8.28 -29.94 3.70
C CYS A 447 9.21 -30.07 2.49
N HIS A 448 9.57 -31.30 2.11
CA HIS A 448 10.48 -31.54 1.01
C HIS A 448 9.73 -31.62 -0.33
N ASN A 449 10.08 -30.76 -1.29
CA ASN A 449 9.55 -30.82 -2.65
C ASN A 449 10.67 -31.21 -3.65
N PRO A 450 10.65 -32.42 -4.22
CA PRO A 450 11.66 -32.84 -5.21
C PRO A 450 11.62 -32.04 -6.52
N LYS A 451 10.53 -31.31 -6.79
CA LYS A 451 10.37 -30.42 -7.95
C LYS A 451 10.69 -28.95 -7.63
N GLY A 452 10.97 -28.65 -6.36
CA GLY A 452 11.26 -27.30 -5.89
C GLY A 452 12.60 -26.77 -6.36
N GLU A 453 12.90 -25.52 -5.99
CA GLU A 453 14.24 -24.98 -6.16
C GLU A 453 15.30 -25.90 -5.51
N GLU A 454 16.45 -26.00 -6.18
CA GLU A 454 17.56 -26.89 -5.80
C GLU A 454 17.19 -28.38 -5.68
N GLY A 455 16.00 -28.78 -6.13
CA GLY A 455 15.49 -30.16 -6.09
C GLY A 455 15.01 -30.61 -4.71
N PHE A 456 14.81 -29.67 -3.76
CA PHE A 456 14.32 -30.03 -2.42
C PHE A 456 13.48 -28.96 -1.71
N ARG A 457 13.60 -27.68 -2.07
CA ARG A 457 12.91 -26.58 -1.35
C ARG A 457 11.41 -26.70 -1.50
N GLY A 458 10.69 -26.72 -0.39
CA GLY A 458 9.23 -26.81 -0.37
C GLY A 458 8.55 -25.44 -0.46
N PRO A 459 7.32 -25.33 0.09
CA PRO A 459 6.60 -24.06 0.14
C PRO A 459 7.25 -23.04 1.08
N HIS A 460 7.03 -21.75 0.79
CA HIS A 460 7.24 -20.66 1.72
C HIS A 460 6.27 -20.77 2.91
N ALA A 461 6.53 -20.11 4.04
CA ALA A 461 5.52 -20.04 5.10
C ALA A 461 4.43 -19.01 4.76
N ILE A 462 4.82 -17.80 4.37
CA ILE A 462 3.91 -16.74 3.93
C ILE A 462 4.38 -16.17 2.59
N ARG A 463 3.48 -16.04 1.62
CA ARG A 463 3.71 -15.31 0.37
C ARG A 463 2.64 -14.24 0.17
N LEU A 464 3.06 -13.00 -0.07
CA LEU A 464 2.21 -11.87 -0.39
C LEU A 464 2.66 -11.23 -1.70
N ASN A 465 1.75 -11.14 -2.67
CA ASN A 465 2.00 -10.51 -3.96
C ASN A 465 1.00 -9.37 -4.17
N ASP A 466 1.48 -8.21 -4.62
CA ASP A 466 0.66 -7.04 -4.96
C ASP A 466 -0.28 -6.62 -3.80
N CYS A 467 0.17 -6.80 -2.56
CA CYS A 467 -0.62 -6.52 -1.37
C CYS A 467 -0.29 -5.14 -0.78
N ARG A 468 -1.28 -4.49 -0.15
CA ARG A 468 -1.08 -3.21 0.55
C ARG A 468 -1.69 -3.19 1.94
N ASP A 469 -1.14 -2.35 2.82
CA ASP A 469 -1.56 -2.24 4.21
C ASP A 469 -1.53 -3.63 4.89
N ILE A 470 -0.32 -4.08 5.23
CA ILE A 470 -0.02 -5.41 5.76
C ILE A 470 0.42 -5.27 7.21
N ALA A 471 -0.09 -6.14 8.09
CA ALA A 471 0.47 -6.32 9.43
C ALA A 471 0.67 -7.81 9.76
N ILE A 472 1.88 -8.16 10.18
CA ILE A 472 2.22 -9.50 10.68
C ILE A 472 2.83 -9.31 12.07
N ARG A 473 2.16 -9.79 13.12
CA ARG A 473 2.51 -9.41 14.51
C ARG A 473 2.43 -10.54 15.52
N GLY A 474 3.44 -10.63 16.38
CA GLY A 474 3.45 -11.53 17.55
C GLY A 474 3.65 -13.01 17.23
N LEU A 475 3.93 -13.36 15.97
CA LEU A 475 3.95 -14.75 15.52
C LEU A 475 5.35 -15.36 15.58
N THR A 476 5.39 -16.67 15.80
CA THR A 476 6.58 -17.49 15.53
C THR A 476 6.45 -18.18 14.17
N ILE A 477 7.45 -18.06 13.32
CA ILE A 477 7.55 -18.79 12.05
C ILE A 477 8.76 -19.73 12.14
N THR A 478 8.52 -21.02 11.96
CA THR A 478 9.59 -22.03 12.04
C THR A 478 9.48 -23.07 10.95
N ARG A 479 10.59 -23.77 10.71
CA ARG A 479 10.72 -24.86 9.72
C ARG A 479 10.11 -24.51 8.36
N ALA A 480 10.18 -23.25 7.93
CA ALA A 480 9.80 -22.88 6.57
C ALA A 480 10.66 -23.68 5.57
N ALA A 481 10.01 -24.35 4.62
CA ALA A 481 10.71 -25.19 3.64
C ALA A 481 11.42 -24.39 2.54
N ASN A 482 11.09 -23.10 2.47
CA ASN A 482 11.74 -22.08 1.66
C ASN A 482 11.86 -20.80 2.51
N TYR A 483 11.52 -19.62 1.99
CA TYR A 483 11.51 -18.38 2.80
C TYR A 483 10.37 -18.36 3.83
N ALA A 484 10.63 -17.73 4.98
CA ALA A 484 9.59 -17.52 5.98
C ALA A 484 8.54 -16.53 5.47
N ILE A 485 8.97 -15.39 4.91
CA ILE A 485 8.06 -14.41 4.32
C ILE A 485 8.60 -13.97 2.95
N LEU A 486 7.80 -14.15 1.89
CA LEU A 486 8.05 -13.64 0.55
C LEU A 486 7.06 -12.52 0.23
N CYS A 487 7.54 -11.31 -0.01
CA CYS A 487 6.75 -10.17 -0.45
C CYS A 487 7.19 -9.70 -1.83
N LEU A 488 6.25 -9.62 -2.77
CA LEU A 488 6.46 -9.12 -4.13
C LEU A 488 5.51 -7.95 -4.38
N ASN A 489 6.03 -6.81 -4.86
CA ASN A 489 5.23 -5.62 -5.20
C ASN A 489 4.29 -5.14 -4.07
N CYS A 490 4.70 -5.29 -2.81
CA CYS A 490 3.85 -4.93 -1.68
C CYS A 490 4.16 -3.53 -1.15
N THR A 491 3.16 -2.82 -0.61
CA THR A 491 3.33 -1.47 -0.06
C THR A 491 2.70 -1.31 1.32
N GLY A 492 3.43 -0.70 2.26
CA GLY A 492 2.94 -0.41 3.60
C GLY A 492 2.81 -1.68 4.45
N ALA A 493 3.93 -2.17 4.98
CA ALA A 493 3.95 -3.37 5.82
C ALA A 493 4.54 -3.09 7.21
N GLU A 494 3.85 -3.54 8.26
CA GLU A 494 4.36 -3.59 9.63
C GLU A 494 4.59 -5.03 10.09
N LEU A 495 5.85 -5.38 10.30
CA LEU A 495 6.29 -6.66 10.86
C LEU A 495 6.76 -6.42 12.29
N ALA A 496 6.01 -6.86 13.30
CA ALA A 496 6.32 -6.53 14.69
C ALA A 496 6.33 -7.75 15.60
N ASP A 497 7.29 -7.82 16.52
CA ASP A 497 7.36 -8.88 17.53
C ASP A 497 7.35 -10.29 16.91
N LEU A 498 8.11 -10.47 15.82
CA LEU A 498 8.20 -11.74 15.11
C LEU A 498 9.40 -12.56 15.56
N THR A 499 9.18 -13.85 15.69
CA THR A 499 10.23 -14.84 15.96
C THR A 499 10.37 -15.74 14.73
N ILE A 500 11.46 -15.59 13.96
CA ILE A 500 11.73 -16.41 12.76
C ILE A 500 12.90 -17.35 13.03
N ARG A 501 12.71 -18.64 12.76
CA ARG A 501 13.64 -19.72 13.14
C ARG A 501 13.89 -20.72 12.02
N GLY A 502 15.14 -20.78 11.55
CA GLY A 502 15.61 -21.72 10.54
C GLY A 502 15.11 -21.39 9.14
N GLY A 503 15.07 -22.40 8.28
CA GLY A 503 14.69 -22.24 6.88
C GLY A 503 15.75 -21.49 6.06
N HIS A 504 15.29 -20.89 4.96
CA HIS A 504 16.11 -20.06 4.08
C HIS A 504 16.04 -18.59 4.52
N ASP A 505 15.59 -17.68 3.65
CA ASP A 505 15.49 -16.26 3.97
C ASP A 505 14.39 -15.99 5.01
N GLY A 506 14.62 -15.02 5.90
CA GLY A 506 13.61 -14.54 6.85
C GLY A 506 12.53 -13.73 6.15
N LEU A 507 12.89 -12.54 5.66
CA LEU A 507 12.07 -11.73 4.77
C LEU A 507 12.77 -11.59 3.41
N HIS A 508 12.13 -12.08 2.35
CA HIS A 508 12.52 -11.78 0.98
C HIS A 508 11.52 -10.77 0.38
N ALA A 509 11.96 -9.54 0.17
CA ALA A 509 11.13 -8.46 -0.38
C ALA A 509 11.67 -7.99 -1.73
N GLN A 510 10.83 -8.01 -2.76
CA GLN A 510 11.19 -7.50 -4.08
C GLN A 510 10.17 -6.48 -4.57
N ALA A 511 10.65 -5.34 -5.05
CA ALA A 511 9.82 -4.23 -5.53
C ALA A 511 8.80 -3.73 -4.48
N CYS A 512 9.17 -3.75 -3.20
CA CYS A 512 8.30 -3.37 -2.09
C CYS A 512 8.61 -1.95 -1.56
N ALA A 513 7.61 -1.28 -0.97
CA ALA A 513 7.75 0.09 -0.45
C ALA A 513 7.14 0.27 0.95
N ASP A 514 7.73 1.14 1.79
CA ASP A 514 7.27 1.47 3.16
C ASP A 514 7.12 0.22 4.05
N PHE A 515 8.24 -0.44 4.32
CA PHE A 515 8.28 -1.61 5.22
C PHE A 515 8.93 -1.22 6.54
N ARG A 516 8.25 -1.58 7.63
CA ARG A 516 8.71 -1.32 9.00
C ARG A 516 8.74 -2.61 9.78
N MET A 517 9.93 -2.95 10.27
CA MET A 517 10.14 -4.10 11.12
C MET A 517 10.64 -3.68 12.49
N ARG A 518 9.98 -4.13 13.55
CA ARG A 518 10.34 -3.74 14.91
C ARG A 518 10.26 -4.90 15.89
N ASP A 519 11.20 -4.93 16.83
CA ASP A 519 11.19 -5.88 17.95
C ASP A 519 11.24 -7.36 17.52
N CYS A 520 11.85 -7.63 16.35
CA CYS A 520 11.87 -8.98 15.78
C CYS A 520 13.18 -9.72 16.06
N ASP A 521 13.09 -11.04 16.22
CA ASP A 521 14.22 -11.95 16.37
C ASP A 521 14.27 -12.91 15.17
N VAL A 522 15.20 -12.66 14.24
CA VAL A 522 15.33 -13.38 12.97
C VAL A 522 16.61 -14.21 12.99
N ARG A 523 16.45 -15.53 12.96
CA ARG A 523 17.57 -16.46 12.97
C ARG A 523 17.41 -17.51 11.88
N THR A 524 18.25 -17.46 10.87
CA THR A 524 18.04 -18.21 9.62
C THR A 524 19.28 -19.00 9.17
N GLY A 525 19.04 -20.04 8.37
CA GLY A 525 20.12 -20.79 7.71
C GLY A 525 20.66 -20.08 6.47
N ASP A 526 19.85 -19.23 5.85
CA ASP A 526 20.22 -18.37 4.73
C ASP A 526 20.13 -16.90 5.18
N ASP A 527 19.68 -15.96 4.35
CA ASP A 527 19.68 -14.54 4.72
C ASP A 527 18.62 -14.19 5.79
N CYS A 528 18.83 -13.18 6.62
CA CYS A 528 17.72 -12.67 7.45
C CYS A 528 16.79 -11.78 6.62
N PHE A 529 17.37 -10.91 5.80
CA PHE A 529 16.66 -9.97 4.92
C PHE A 529 17.24 -10.01 3.51
N ALA A 530 16.40 -10.17 2.50
CA ALA A 530 16.83 -10.33 1.12
C ALA A 530 15.92 -9.65 0.11
N GLY A 531 16.42 -9.48 -1.11
CA GLY A 531 15.68 -9.02 -2.29
C GLY A 531 16.08 -7.61 -2.75
N CYS A 532 15.48 -7.09 -3.82
CA CYS A 532 15.93 -5.87 -4.49
C CYS A 532 14.75 -4.98 -4.95
N ASP A 533 15.07 -3.80 -5.49
CA ASP A 533 14.09 -2.80 -5.94
C ASP A 533 13.15 -2.27 -4.85
N ASN A 534 13.61 -2.26 -3.59
CA ASN A 534 12.79 -1.80 -2.48
C ASN A 534 12.97 -0.31 -2.19
N THR A 535 11.98 0.34 -1.59
CA THR A 535 12.10 1.73 -1.09
C THR A 535 11.57 1.89 0.33
N ASP A 536 12.22 2.74 1.12
CA ASP A 536 11.73 3.18 2.43
C ASP A 536 11.55 2.02 3.42
N PHE A 537 12.66 1.35 3.73
CA PHE A 537 12.69 0.26 4.70
C PHE A 537 13.26 0.74 6.04
N GLU A 538 12.62 0.33 7.13
CA GLU A 538 13.04 0.62 8.48
C GLU A 538 13.04 -0.63 9.34
N ILE A 539 14.18 -0.96 9.94
CA ILE A 539 14.35 -2.09 10.86
C ILE A 539 14.87 -1.54 12.19
N VAL A 540 14.12 -1.77 13.27
CA VAL A 540 14.42 -1.23 14.60
C VAL A 540 14.41 -2.35 15.64
N ASN A 541 15.38 -2.33 16.56
CA ASN A 541 15.44 -3.28 17.68
C ASN A 541 15.42 -4.76 17.24
N GLY A 542 16.14 -5.07 16.16
CA GLY A 542 16.23 -6.42 15.60
C GLY A 542 17.35 -7.26 16.22
N LYS A 543 17.09 -8.56 16.41
CA LYS A 543 18.11 -9.58 16.69
C LYS A 543 18.34 -10.39 15.42
N ILE A 544 19.56 -10.37 14.89
CA ILE A 544 19.87 -10.85 13.55
C ILE A 544 21.00 -11.86 13.63
N ASN A 545 20.72 -13.11 13.27
CA ASN A 545 21.67 -14.20 13.28
C ASN A 545 21.48 -15.07 12.05
N SER A 546 22.54 -15.27 11.28
CA SER A 546 22.42 -15.94 9.99
C SER A 546 23.66 -16.78 9.74
N SER A 547 23.44 -17.94 9.11
CA SER A 547 24.52 -18.71 8.50
C SER A 547 24.82 -18.27 7.07
N CYS A 548 24.38 -17.08 6.66
CA CYS A 548 24.61 -16.41 5.37
C CYS A 548 24.72 -14.90 5.62
N ASN A 549 23.83 -14.06 5.13
CA ASN A 549 23.90 -12.61 5.34
C ASN A 549 22.81 -12.10 6.30
N GLY A 550 23.13 -11.07 7.08
CA GLY A 550 22.10 -10.30 7.79
C GLY A 550 21.16 -9.63 6.79
N PHE A 551 21.74 -8.87 5.87
CA PHE A 551 21.02 -8.22 4.78
C PHE A 551 21.73 -8.49 3.45
N ARG A 552 21.06 -9.18 2.53
CA ARG A 552 21.39 -9.22 1.09
C ARG A 552 20.33 -8.42 0.35
N LEU A 553 20.38 -7.10 0.46
CA LEU A 553 19.27 -6.22 0.11
C LEU A 553 19.65 -5.15 -0.92
N GLY A 554 18.73 -4.88 -1.84
CA GLY A 554 18.69 -3.71 -2.71
C GLY A 554 17.56 -2.78 -2.29
N CYS A 555 17.90 -1.57 -1.82
CA CYS A 555 16.91 -0.64 -1.28
C CYS A 555 17.33 0.83 -1.40
N VAL A 556 16.42 1.71 -1.78
CA VAL A 556 16.58 3.16 -1.61
C VAL A 556 15.94 3.58 -0.29
N ASN A 557 16.67 4.31 0.55
CA ASN A 557 16.25 4.71 1.91
C ASN A 557 16.07 3.51 2.85
N LEU A 558 17.18 2.94 3.31
CA LEU A 558 17.18 1.92 4.36
C LEU A 558 17.62 2.52 5.70
N ALA A 559 16.85 2.34 6.76
CA ALA A 559 17.23 2.64 8.13
C ALA A 559 17.31 1.35 8.96
N VAL A 560 18.46 1.07 9.56
CA VAL A 560 18.63 -0.04 10.52
C VAL A 560 19.13 0.51 11.84
N ARG A 561 18.34 0.39 12.90
CA ARG A 561 18.56 1.08 14.17
C ARG A 561 18.47 0.14 15.36
N ASP A 562 19.38 0.31 16.31
CA ASP A 562 19.35 -0.39 17.61
C ASP A 562 19.35 -1.93 17.47
N CYS A 563 20.00 -2.46 16.43
CA CYS A 563 20.02 -3.89 16.12
C CYS A 563 21.29 -4.59 16.62
N THR A 564 21.17 -5.88 16.93
CA THR A 564 22.30 -6.75 17.28
C THR A 564 22.46 -7.86 16.25
N PHE A 565 23.69 -8.01 15.75
CA PHE A 565 24.11 -9.04 14.82
C PHE A 565 25.12 -9.95 15.50
N TRP A 566 25.01 -11.27 15.31
CA TRP A 566 26.05 -12.17 15.79
C TRP A 566 26.20 -13.42 14.94
N GLY A 567 27.43 -13.93 14.85
CA GLY A 567 27.74 -15.25 14.33
C GLY A 567 28.40 -16.16 15.38
N PRO A 568 28.53 -17.47 15.12
CA PRO A 568 27.92 -18.19 13.99
C PRO A 568 26.39 -18.22 14.09
N GLY A 569 25.74 -18.45 12.96
CA GLY A 569 24.32 -18.76 12.82
C GLY A 569 23.92 -20.00 13.61
N GLU A 570 22.74 -19.94 14.22
CA GLU A 570 22.13 -21.01 15.01
C GLU A 570 21.68 -22.18 14.13
N TYR A 571 21.26 -21.88 12.89
CA TYR A 571 20.81 -22.86 11.90
C TYR A 571 21.84 -22.95 10.78
N ALA A 572 22.32 -24.15 10.45
CA ALA A 572 23.28 -24.31 9.35
C ALA A 572 22.65 -23.98 7.99
N HIS A 573 23.48 -23.46 7.08
CA HIS A 573 23.05 -23.19 5.70
C HIS A 573 22.70 -24.51 4.98
N LEU A 574 21.41 -24.68 4.64
CA LEU A 574 20.83 -25.96 4.24
C LEU A 574 21.49 -26.59 3.02
N ILE A 575 21.87 -25.79 2.02
CA ILE A 575 22.56 -26.30 0.82
C ILE A 575 23.93 -26.86 1.19
N SER A 576 24.67 -26.15 2.05
CA SER A 576 26.01 -26.58 2.47
C SER A 576 25.94 -27.85 3.31
N ALA A 577 24.93 -27.94 4.19
CA ALA A 577 24.67 -29.15 4.98
C ALA A 577 24.36 -30.35 4.07
N ARG A 578 23.52 -30.16 3.05
CA ARG A 578 23.20 -31.20 2.06
C ARG A 578 24.40 -31.62 1.19
N ARG A 579 25.35 -30.72 0.96
CA ARG A 579 26.63 -31.02 0.26
C ARG A 579 27.67 -31.68 1.18
N GLY A 580 27.37 -31.90 2.45
CA GLY A 580 28.27 -32.54 3.43
C GLY A 580 29.27 -31.58 4.09
N THR A 581 29.14 -30.27 3.88
CA THR A 581 30.01 -29.23 4.45
C THR A 581 29.18 -28.15 5.16
N PRO A 582 28.46 -28.51 6.24
CA PRO A 582 27.54 -27.59 6.92
C PRO A 582 28.27 -26.35 7.41
N ARG A 583 27.89 -25.20 6.87
CA ARG A 583 28.45 -23.90 7.20
C ARG A 583 27.52 -23.16 8.17
N THR A 584 28.11 -22.55 9.20
CA THR A 584 27.36 -21.77 10.21
C THR A 584 27.88 -20.35 10.39
N ASN A 585 28.97 -19.93 9.74
CA ASN A 585 29.42 -18.55 9.93
C ASN A 585 28.46 -17.53 9.29
N MET A 586 28.40 -16.32 9.83
CA MET A 586 27.69 -15.22 9.19
C MET A 586 28.64 -14.57 8.17
N LEU A 587 28.33 -14.64 6.87
CA LEU A 587 29.14 -14.11 5.78
C LEU A 587 29.20 -12.59 5.78
N SER A 588 28.10 -11.93 6.11
CA SER A 588 28.07 -10.48 6.21
C SER A 588 26.95 -9.97 7.10
N ALA A 589 27.15 -8.81 7.71
CA ALA A 589 26.01 -8.03 8.22
C ALA A 589 25.22 -7.42 7.05
N PHE A 590 25.91 -6.84 6.07
CA PHE A 590 25.30 -6.21 4.89
C PHE A 590 26.03 -6.56 3.60
N VAL A 591 25.27 -6.90 2.56
CA VAL A 591 25.69 -7.09 1.18
C VAL A 591 24.74 -6.34 0.27
N HIS A 592 25.30 -5.52 -0.62
CA HIS A 592 24.52 -4.90 -1.70
C HIS A 592 23.94 -5.98 -2.62
N PHE A 593 22.65 -5.88 -2.96
CA PHE A 593 21.99 -6.84 -3.84
C PHE A 593 21.25 -6.14 -4.98
N ALA A 594 21.83 -6.24 -6.17
CA ALA A 594 21.29 -5.74 -7.43
C ALA A 594 21.73 -6.70 -8.55
N PRO A 595 21.10 -7.88 -8.67
CA PRO A 595 21.52 -8.90 -9.62
C PRO A 595 21.21 -8.51 -11.07
N ALA A 596 22.23 -8.38 -11.92
CA ALA A 596 22.08 -7.87 -13.30
C ALA A 596 21.13 -8.70 -14.18
N ASP A 597 21.06 -10.01 -13.97
CA ASP A 597 20.14 -10.92 -14.66
C ASP A 597 18.66 -10.65 -14.34
N ARG A 598 18.38 -10.03 -13.19
CA ARG A 598 17.02 -9.57 -12.82
C ARG A 598 16.71 -8.14 -13.26
N ARG A 599 17.68 -7.42 -13.85
CA ARG A 599 17.55 -6.03 -14.33
C ARG A 599 16.91 -5.09 -13.28
N PRO A 600 17.51 -4.97 -12.08
CA PRO A 600 16.99 -4.09 -11.04
C PRO A 600 16.86 -2.65 -11.55
N ARG A 601 15.78 -2.00 -11.16
CA ARG A 601 15.45 -0.62 -11.55
C ARG A 601 16.02 0.40 -10.57
N LEU A 602 16.26 0.00 -9.32
CA LEU A 602 16.68 0.90 -8.26
C LEU A 602 18.06 0.52 -7.71
N PRO A 603 18.91 1.50 -7.35
CA PRO A 603 20.17 1.25 -6.65
C PRO A 603 19.94 0.95 -5.16
N SER A 604 21.01 0.58 -4.46
CA SER A 604 21.06 0.76 -3.01
C SER A 604 21.60 2.15 -2.72
N ASP A 605 20.79 3.04 -2.15
CA ASP A 605 21.20 4.40 -1.81
C ASP A 605 20.53 4.90 -0.53
N ASN A 606 21.20 5.85 0.13
CA ASN A 606 20.74 6.49 1.35
C ASN A 606 20.47 5.50 2.50
N TRP A 607 21.43 4.61 2.78
CA TRP A 607 21.35 3.71 3.93
C TRP A 607 21.90 4.38 5.19
N SER A 608 21.17 4.27 6.30
CA SER A 608 21.61 4.68 7.64
C SER A 608 21.56 3.49 8.60
N ILE A 609 22.71 3.10 9.13
CA ILE A 609 22.87 2.03 10.11
C ILE A 609 23.32 2.66 11.41
N GLU A 610 22.46 2.67 12.43
CA GLU A 610 22.69 3.43 13.66
C GLU A 610 22.58 2.56 14.91
N ASN A 611 23.45 2.80 15.89
CA ASN A 611 23.40 2.16 17.22
C ASN A 611 23.43 0.61 17.18
N CYS A 612 24.11 0.03 16.19
CA CYS A 612 24.15 -1.42 16.01
C CYS A 612 25.41 -2.06 16.63
N ARG A 613 25.26 -3.29 17.14
CA ARG A 613 26.38 -4.13 17.60
C ARG A 613 26.51 -5.36 16.71
N MET A 614 27.74 -5.71 16.35
CA MET A 614 28.06 -6.89 15.55
C MET A 614 29.17 -7.68 16.24
N ASP A 615 29.02 -9.00 16.39
CA ASP A 615 30.05 -9.86 16.98
C ASP A 615 30.25 -11.12 16.12
N ASN A 616 31.50 -11.45 15.83
CA ASN A 616 31.90 -12.71 15.20
C ASN A 616 31.23 -12.96 13.83
N ILE A 617 31.31 -11.95 12.96
CA ILE A 617 30.82 -11.98 11.56
C ILE A 617 32.00 -11.94 10.58
N GLU A 618 31.84 -12.44 9.36
CA GLU A 618 32.92 -12.35 8.37
C GLU A 618 33.14 -10.90 7.91
N VAL A 619 32.11 -10.20 7.43
CA VAL A 619 32.24 -8.84 6.86
C VAL A 619 31.14 -7.90 7.39
N VAL A 620 31.50 -6.66 7.73
CA VAL A 620 30.50 -5.64 8.13
C VAL A 620 29.65 -5.19 6.93
N TYR A 621 30.29 -4.76 5.85
CA TYR A 621 29.62 -4.38 4.60
C TYR A 621 30.46 -4.85 3.40
N ALA A 622 29.80 -5.47 2.41
CA ALA A 622 30.44 -5.95 1.20
C ALA A 622 29.74 -5.40 -0.05
N TYR A 623 30.53 -4.80 -0.93
CA TYR A 623 30.09 -4.33 -2.24
C TYR A 623 31.16 -4.60 -3.30
N ASP A 624 30.78 -5.23 -4.42
CA ASP A 624 31.65 -5.46 -5.57
C ASP A 624 30.87 -5.33 -6.88
N PHE A 625 30.96 -4.17 -7.53
CA PHE A 625 30.27 -3.88 -8.79
C PHE A 625 30.93 -4.51 -10.02
N GLU A 626 32.17 -5.00 -9.91
CA GLU A 626 32.91 -5.56 -11.04
C GLU A 626 32.68 -7.06 -11.17
N ARG A 627 32.78 -7.76 -10.03
CA ARG A 627 32.84 -9.23 -9.97
C ARG A 627 31.82 -9.81 -9.00
N GLY A 628 31.09 -8.97 -8.25
CA GLY A 628 30.02 -9.42 -7.38
C GLY A 628 28.84 -9.88 -8.23
N GLY A 629 28.71 -11.20 -8.43
CA GLY A 629 27.75 -11.79 -9.37
C GLY A 629 26.28 -11.34 -9.21
N TRP A 630 25.88 -10.86 -8.03
CA TRP A 630 24.53 -10.35 -7.75
C TRP A 630 24.48 -8.86 -7.38
N GLN A 631 25.49 -8.09 -7.74
CA GLN A 631 25.66 -6.71 -7.29
C GLN A 631 25.87 -5.71 -8.43
N THR A 632 25.97 -6.22 -9.67
CA THR A 632 26.41 -5.46 -10.85
C THR A 632 25.28 -4.84 -11.66
N GLY A 633 24.01 -5.06 -11.28
CA GLY A 633 22.85 -4.56 -12.01
C GLY A 633 22.57 -3.07 -11.81
N GLN A 634 22.88 -2.53 -10.63
CA GLN A 634 22.81 -1.10 -10.29
C GLN A 634 23.92 -0.78 -9.29
N PRO A 635 24.66 0.35 -9.45
CA PRO A 635 25.70 0.74 -8.51
C PRO A 635 25.09 1.12 -7.14
N ALA A 636 25.87 0.96 -6.07
CA ALA A 636 25.47 1.41 -4.75
C ALA A 636 25.91 2.88 -4.55
N GLY A 637 25.05 3.68 -3.94
CA GLY A 637 25.29 5.08 -3.61
C GLY A 637 25.83 5.25 -2.19
N ARG A 638 25.03 5.88 -1.32
CA ARG A 638 25.45 6.38 0.00
C ARG A 638 25.10 5.42 1.13
N ILE A 639 26.11 5.00 1.89
CA ILE A 639 25.97 4.19 3.08
C ILE A 639 26.59 4.92 4.28
N ARG A 640 25.83 5.01 5.38
CA ARG A 640 26.29 5.65 6.62
C ARG A 640 26.15 4.70 7.80
N LEU A 641 27.21 4.55 8.58
CA LEU A 641 27.21 3.85 9.86
C LEU A 641 27.48 4.87 10.96
N ARG A 642 26.62 4.89 11.99
CA ARG A 642 26.75 5.79 13.14
C ARG A 642 26.63 5.04 14.45
N ASN A 643 27.56 5.25 15.37
CA ASN A 643 27.55 4.60 16.70
C ASN A 643 27.47 3.06 16.59
N VAL A 644 28.29 2.49 15.71
CA VAL A 644 28.34 1.04 15.44
C VAL A 644 29.58 0.42 16.06
N ARG A 645 29.44 -0.74 16.69
CA ARG A 645 30.57 -1.55 17.20
C ARG A 645 30.56 -2.93 16.57
N ALA A 646 31.62 -3.27 15.84
CA ALA A 646 31.83 -4.58 15.23
C ALA A 646 33.10 -5.24 15.80
N GLU A 647 32.96 -6.43 16.38
CA GLU A 647 34.05 -7.17 17.01
C GLU A 647 34.22 -8.55 16.38
N LYS A 648 35.47 -9.05 16.40
CA LYS A 648 35.84 -10.35 15.83
C LYS A 648 35.44 -10.48 14.35
N VAL A 649 35.68 -9.43 13.58
CA VAL A 649 35.41 -9.42 12.14
C VAL A 649 36.47 -10.24 11.40
N ALA A 650 36.10 -11.17 10.53
CA ALA A 650 37.06 -12.08 9.89
C ALA A 650 37.70 -11.54 8.61
N ARG A 651 37.06 -10.58 7.96
CA ARG A 651 37.46 -10.06 6.64
C ARG A 651 37.21 -8.55 6.56
N PRO A 652 38.00 -7.82 5.75
CA PRO A 652 37.85 -6.37 5.61
C PRO A 652 36.43 -5.98 5.16
N LEU A 653 35.96 -4.82 5.61
CA LEU A 653 34.88 -4.11 4.92
C LEU A 653 35.40 -3.79 3.52
N ARG A 654 34.76 -4.37 2.50
CA ARG A 654 35.28 -4.35 1.13
C ARG A 654 34.32 -3.68 0.17
N VAL A 655 34.85 -2.73 -0.60
CA VAL A 655 34.14 -2.01 -1.64
C VAL A 655 34.95 -2.04 -2.93
N VAL A 656 34.33 -2.49 -4.01
CA VAL A 656 34.75 -2.22 -5.39
C VAL A 656 33.58 -1.52 -6.06
N GLY A 657 33.65 -0.21 -6.20
CA GLY A 657 32.58 0.56 -6.83
C GLY A 657 32.67 0.58 -8.35
N ASP A 658 31.84 1.41 -8.96
CA ASP A 658 31.70 1.56 -10.38
C ASP A 658 32.71 2.56 -10.99
N ALA A 659 32.82 2.60 -12.32
CA ALA A 659 33.78 3.46 -13.00
C ALA A 659 33.52 4.96 -12.77
N ASP A 660 32.28 5.37 -12.47
CA ASP A 660 31.94 6.77 -12.20
C ASP A 660 32.19 7.15 -10.73
N ARG A 661 32.70 6.22 -9.90
CA ARG A 661 33.03 6.43 -8.48
C ARG A 661 31.83 7.01 -7.71
N GLN A 662 30.63 6.42 -7.85
CA GLN A 662 29.40 6.99 -7.26
C GLN A 662 29.24 6.67 -5.77
N PHE A 663 29.90 5.63 -5.29
CA PHE A 663 29.73 5.11 -3.94
C PHE A 663 30.29 6.03 -2.86
N GLU A 664 29.53 6.28 -1.80
CA GLU A 664 30.00 7.03 -0.64
C GLU A 664 29.80 6.25 0.67
N LEU A 665 30.87 6.17 1.48
CA LEU A 665 30.83 5.58 2.82
C LEU A 665 31.14 6.64 3.88
N THR A 666 30.26 6.74 4.88
CA THR A 666 30.50 7.55 6.08
C THR A 666 30.45 6.69 7.32
N LEU A 667 31.51 6.71 8.13
CA LEU A 667 31.57 6.08 9.44
C LEU A 667 31.71 7.18 10.52
N GLU A 668 30.75 7.27 11.43
CA GLU A 668 30.76 8.23 12.55
C GLU A 668 30.63 7.50 13.90
N LYS A 669 31.58 7.67 14.82
CA LYS A 669 31.60 6.97 16.12
C LYS A 669 31.53 5.45 15.94
N VAL A 670 32.30 4.92 15.00
CA VAL A 670 32.31 3.50 14.65
C VAL A 670 33.57 2.83 15.20
N SER A 671 33.45 1.61 15.71
CA SER A 671 34.60 0.77 16.04
C SER A 671 34.53 -0.57 15.30
N ILE A 672 35.61 -0.97 14.65
CA ILE A 672 35.73 -2.26 13.95
C ILE A 672 37.02 -2.94 14.39
N ALA A 673 36.90 -4.15 14.92
CA ALA A 673 38.03 -4.97 15.35
C ALA A 673 38.04 -6.32 14.63
N MET A 674 39.15 -6.63 13.97
CA MET A 674 39.38 -7.94 13.36
C MET A 674 39.51 -9.03 14.42
N CYS A 675 39.17 -10.28 14.08
CA CYS A 675 39.51 -11.43 14.92
C CYS A 675 41.01 -11.72 14.86
N GLU A 676 41.55 -12.26 15.96
CA GLU A 676 43.00 -12.36 16.20
C GLU A 676 43.74 -13.17 15.13
N ASP A 677 43.17 -14.28 14.68
CA ASP A 677 43.73 -15.18 13.68
C ASP A 677 43.68 -14.62 12.24
N ARG A 678 42.98 -13.50 12.05
CA ARG A 678 42.77 -12.82 10.76
C ARG A 678 43.16 -11.35 10.80
N ALA A 679 43.83 -10.94 11.88
CA ALA A 679 44.20 -9.56 12.14
C ALA A 679 45.35 -9.05 11.26
N ASP A 680 45.99 -9.92 10.47
CA ASP A 680 47.01 -9.58 9.46
C ASP A 680 46.45 -8.92 8.19
N GLN A 681 45.13 -8.71 8.12
CA GLN A 681 44.44 -8.04 7.01
C GLN A 681 44.20 -6.54 7.28
N GLU A 682 43.84 -5.80 6.23
CA GLU A 682 43.24 -4.47 6.38
C GLU A 682 41.87 -4.56 7.10
N VAL A 683 41.43 -3.46 7.71
CA VAL A 683 40.07 -3.36 8.28
C VAL A 683 39.09 -2.83 7.23
N LEU A 684 39.52 -1.81 6.48
CA LEU A 684 38.78 -1.19 5.39
C LEU A 684 39.58 -1.32 4.09
N ASN A 685 38.93 -1.77 3.02
CA ASN A 685 39.53 -1.86 1.69
C ASN A 685 38.53 -1.36 0.64
N LEU A 686 38.78 -0.18 0.09
CA LEU A 686 37.90 0.47 -0.87
C LEU A 686 38.63 0.76 -2.17
N THR A 687 37.99 0.48 -3.30
CA THR A 687 38.41 0.95 -4.61
C THR A 687 37.24 1.48 -5.43
N ARG A 688 37.48 2.47 -6.29
CA ARG A 688 36.47 3.10 -7.15
C ARG A 688 35.31 3.71 -6.35
N PHE A 689 35.62 4.74 -5.58
CA PHE A 689 34.64 5.36 -4.67
C PHE A 689 34.64 6.88 -4.73
N GLY A 690 33.46 7.47 -4.52
CA GLY A 690 33.26 8.92 -4.53
C GLY A 690 33.74 9.55 -3.24
N ALA A 691 33.38 9.00 -2.08
CA ALA A 691 33.86 9.53 -0.81
C ALA A 691 33.95 8.48 0.30
N LEU A 692 35.04 8.55 1.08
CA LEU A 692 35.20 7.87 2.36
C LEU A 692 35.34 8.92 3.46
N ARG A 693 34.44 8.94 4.43
CA ARG A 693 34.45 9.88 5.56
C ARG A 693 34.47 9.13 6.87
N LEU A 694 35.55 9.29 7.65
CA LEU A 694 35.73 8.70 8.97
C LEU A 694 35.73 9.80 10.03
N ARG A 695 34.83 9.71 11.02
CA ARG A 695 34.69 10.67 12.13
C ARG A 695 34.63 9.94 13.46
N ASN A 696 35.61 10.13 14.34
CA ASN A 696 35.68 9.45 15.64
C ASN A 696 35.62 7.93 15.50
N VAL A 697 36.47 7.36 14.63
CA VAL A 697 36.45 5.94 14.27
C VAL A 697 37.63 5.21 14.91
N THR A 698 37.40 4.02 15.48
CA THR A 698 38.48 3.14 15.97
C THR A 698 38.61 1.90 15.09
N LEU A 699 39.77 1.67 14.49
CA LEU A 699 40.05 0.50 13.67
C LEU A 699 41.13 -0.36 14.33
N ARG A 700 40.90 -1.67 14.44
CA ARG A 700 41.84 -2.59 15.07
C ARG A 700 42.17 -3.80 14.20
N ASN A 701 43.46 -3.99 13.95
CA ASN A 701 44.04 -5.20 13.34
C ASN A 701 45.34 -5.57 14.10
N SER A 702 46.28 -6.32 13.50
CA SER A 702 47.54 -6.74 14.14
C SER A 702 48.66 -5.69 14.07
N GLY A 703 48.50 -4.64 13.27
CA GLY A 703 49.57 -3.69 12.93
C GLY A 703 50.50 -4.12 11.79
N VAL A 704 50.41 -5.38 11.30
CA VAL A 704 51.27 -5.87 10.20
C VAL A 704 50.90 -5.27 8.84
N ARG A 705 49.63 -4.92 8.65
CA ARG A 705 49.11 -4.25 7.45
C ARG A 705 48.46 -2.91 7.81
N PRO A 706 48.36 -1.97 6.86
CA PRO A 706 47.56 -0.75 7.06
C PRO A 706 46.13 -1.13 7.44
N VAL A 707 45.50 -0.37 8.34
CA VAL A 707 44.09 -0.60 8.72
C VAL A 707 43.12 -0.15 7.63
N LEU A 708 43.53 0.81 6.79
CA LEU A 708 42.73 1.32 5.69
C LEU A 708 43.57 1.35 4.42
N ARG A 709 43.08 0.65 3.39
CA ARG A 709 43.53 0.78 2.02
C ARG A 709 42.44 1.46 1.19
N ALA A 710 42.81 2.50 0.46
CA ALA A 710 41.91 3.17 -0.47
C ALA A 710 42.62 3.43 -1.80
N THR A 711 42.01 3.01 -2.91
CA THR A 711 42.60 3.16 -4.26
C THR A 711 41.56 3.73 -5.23
N ASP A 712 41.95 4.60 -6.16
CA ASP A 712 41.06 5.08 -7.24
C ASP A 712 39.78 5.73 -6.68
N GLY A 713 39.91 6.90 -6.03
CA GLY A 713 38.78 7.53 -5.34
C GLY A 713 38.85 9.05 -5.25
N ASN A 714 37.70 9.73 -5.15
CA ASN A 714 37.66 11.19 -5.23
C ASN A 714 38.01 11.87 -3.90
N LEU A 715 37.53 11.35 -2.76
CA LEU A 715 37.73 12.00 -1.45
C LEU A 715 37.93 10.99 -0.32
N VAL A 716 39.01 11.17 0.44
CA VAL A 716 39.17 10.57 1.78
C VAL A 716 39.22 11.68 2.83
N GLN A 717 38.36 11.60 3.83
CA GLN A 717 38.32 12.54 4.96
C GLN A 717 38.42 11.78 6.28
N LEU A 718 39.44 12.10 7.07
CA LEU A 718 39.75 11.46 8.35
C LEU A 718 39.68 12.51 9.47
N ALA A 719 38.85 12.30 10.48
CA ALA A 719 38.78 13.16 11.66
C ALA A 719 38.62 12.30 12.91
N GLY A 720 39.56 12.40 13.86
CA GLY A 720 39.52 11.58 15.09
C GLY A 720 39.56 10.08 14.82
N VAL A 721 40.45 9.62 13.94
CA VAL A 721 40.63 8.18 13.68
C VAL A 721 41.69 7.61 14.62
N THR A 722 41.33 6.58 15.39
CA THR A 722 42.22 5.83 16.27
C THR A 722 42.54 4.47 15.65
N VAL A 723 43.82 4.11 15.63
CA VAL A 723 44.32 2.84 15.07
C VAL A 723 44.96 2.02 16.18
N LEU A 724 44.60 0.74 16.28
CA LEU A 724 45.09 -0.16 17.32
C LEU A 724 45.62 -1.49 16.73
N PRO A 725 46.85 -1.93 17.09
CA PRO A 725 47.87 -1.16 17.80
C PRO A 725 48.29 0.08 16.98
N GLU A 726 49.01 1.01 17.60
CA GLU A 726 49.61 2.10 16.85
C GLU A 726 50.54 1.54 15.75
N ASN A 727 50.48 2.14 14.57
CA ASN A 727 51.20 1.73 13.38
C ASN A 727 51.75 3.00 12.71
N ASP A 728 53.02 2.98 12.33
CA ASP A 728 53.70 4.10 11.67
C ASP A 728 53.15 4.37 10.26
N GLU A 729 52.64 3.34 9.58
CA GLU A 729 52.01 3.40 8.26
C GLU A 729 50.57 2.82 8.29
N PRO A 730 49.63 3.49 9.00
CA PRO A 730 48.30 2.94 9.23
C PRO A 730 47.40 2.98 7.98
N TYR A 731 47.79 3.74 6.95
CA TYR A 731 46.99 4.01 5.76
C TYR A 731 47.79 3.76 4.49
N ALA A 732 47.16 3.13 3.50
CA ALA A 732 47.69 3.00 2.15
C ALA A 732 46.72 3.66 1.16
N PHE A 733 47.13 4.79 0.58
CA PHE A 733 46.35 5.56 -0.38
C PHE A 733 47.04 5.57 -1.73
N ASP A 734 46.27 5.31 -2.79
CA ASP A 734 46.75 5.27 -4.16
C ASP A 734 45.69 5.89 -5.08
N GLU A 735 46.09 6.75 -6.02
CA GLU A 735 45.17 7.43 -6.95
C GLU A 735 43.95 8.09 -6.26
N ILE A 736 44.19 8.85 -5.18
CA ILE A 736 43.14 9.58 -4.46
C ILE A 736 43.19 11.09 -4.80
N ASP A 737 42.11 11.62 -5.36
CA ASP A 737 42.09 13.01 -5.84
C ASP A 737 42.26 14.03 -4.69
N ALA A 738 41.70 13.75 -3.50
CA ALA A 738 41.84 14.60 -2.32
C ALA A 738 41.84 13.82 -0.99
N ILE A 739 42.82 14.11 -0.13
CA ILE A 739 42.91 13.59 1.24
C ILE A 739 42.85 14.75 2.23
N ARG A 740 41.98 14.64 3.25
CA ARG A 740 41.82 15.63 4.32
C ARG A 740 41.95 14.96 5.69
N THR A 741 42.79 15.52 6.54
CA THR A 741 43.00 15.09 7.93
C THR A 741 42.58 16.23 8.85
N ASN A 742 41.65 15.98 9.78
CA ASN A 742 40.91 17.01 10.55
C ASN A 742 40.04 17.94 9.67
N GLU A 743 39.12 18.72 10.26
CA GLU A 743 38.17 19.53 9.48
C GLU A 743 38.84 20.64 8.63
N THR A 744 40.13 20.91 8.83
CA THR A 744 40.84 22.05 8.22
C THR A 744 42.08 21.73 7.39
N ASP A 745 42.70 20.54 7.45
CA ASP A 745 43.99 20.32 6.78
C ASP A 745 43.86 19.50 5.48
N ARG A 746 44.50 19.99 4.41
CA ARG A 746 44.76 19.23 3.17
C ARG A 746 46.17 18.64 3.25
N ILE A 747 46.31 17.34 3.01
CA ILE A 747 47.61 16.73 2.70
C ILE A 747 47.65 16.58 1.18
N GLN A 748 48.70 17.09 0.52
CA GLN A 748 48.91 16.85 -0.91
C GLN A 748 49.27 15.37 -1.12
N PRO A 749 48.68 14.68 -2.12
CA PRO A 749 49.02 13.28 -2.38
C PRO A 749 50.52 13.15 -2.70
N GLN A 750 51.17 12.12 -2.15
CA GLN A 750 52.52 11.76 -2.57
C GLN A 750 52.49 11.34 -4.04
N GLN A 751 53.38 11.94 -4.84
CA GLN A 751 53.56 11.67 -6.27
C GLN A 751 54.06 10.27 -6.56
#